data_AF-A0A6J4NI24-F1
#
_entry.id   AF-A0A6J4NI24-F1
#
_cell.length_a   1.000
_cell.length_b   1.000
_cell.length_c   1.000
_cell.angle_alpha   90.00
_cell.angle_beta   90.00
_cell.angle_gamma   90.00
#
_symmetry.space_group_name_H-M   'P 1'
#
loop_
_entity.id
_entity.type
_entity.pdbx_description
1 polymer ?
#
loop_
_entity_poly.entity_id
_entity_poly.type
_entity_poly.pdbx_seq_one_letter_code
_entity_poly.pdbx_strand_id
1 'polypeptide(L)'
;PVDWESMVHDNKRAVADSILRSEVLRIGRELRSALPDAPPDSEDAIAELIACFPVYRSYLPGGREHLDEAFARAREHRPDLAGTLDGLLPVLSDPSQPATLRFQQTSGMVMAKGVEDCSFYRWSRLTSLNEVGADPSVFSVSAGEWHEAMATRLREWPHAMTGLSTHDTKRGEDVRARITALAEVPDVWEKALDRLLSLVPLPDPGFGNLLWQAILGAWPAHDLAGDLRERLHGYAEKAMREAGDRTTWTAPDEDYEAAVHAAVDAAIDRADVRAVVEELLAAVADAGWSNALAAKLVALTMPGVPDVYQGSELWEQSLVDPDNRRPVDFDVRRSLQASVEQGARPRLEGGVDDTGAAKLLVTRAGLLARRDRPELFGSYAPLEATGEAAGHVLAFDRGGAITVVTRLPLGLAARGGWGDTRLSLPPGRWTDTLSGRVVSGDVAVSEMLGDLPVALLLRDQAPPAEQHGRFDVWAPRAASVTLQVGDERIAMSRGADDWWAPTQPVPDGEVDYGYLIDDAERAVPDPRSRRQPDGVHGLSRTFDPAAHDWADTGWTGRQLAGSVIYELHVGTFTPEGTFDAALARLDHLRSIGVDFVELLPVNAFNGTHNWGYDGVLWSAVHEGYGGPAAYQRFVDGCHAWGIGVIQDVVHNHLGPSGNYLPMFGPYLKQGANTWGDLINLDGEGSHEVRRFILDSVRMWFTDMHVDGLRLDAVHALSDESPMHLLEQMAVEVGALSAHQRRPLTLIAESDLNDPTLVTPREGGGYGLDAQWSDDFHHAVHVALTRETEGYYADFEPLSALGKVLTRGFFHDGTFSSFRNRPHGVPFDVDRMPAWRLVVANQNHDQIGNRARGDRITEALDDDQLACAALLTLASPFTPMLFQGEEWAASTPFAFFTSHPEPELGRATAEGRLEEFERMGWDPDVVPDPQDPETFTRSKLDWDEVATGRHAVLLEVYRRLAVLRRELPELTDPHLRQVQVDVDEQARTLVMRRGAVIVVVNFSDTATAVDLGGEHEVLFATPAGASVAPTGVELPGRAGALLRRTR
;
A
#
# COMPACT_ATOMS: atom_id res chain seq x y z
N PRO A 1 7.66 28.16 -39.82
CA PRO A 1 7.82 27.34 -38.59
C PRO A 1 6.87 26.15 -38.67
N VAL A 2 7.36 24.94 -38.45
CA VAL A 2 6.48 23.78 -38.27
C VAL A 2 5.76 23.97 -36.94
N ASP A 3 4.45 23.76 -36.90
CA ASP A 3 3.65 23.80 -35.67
C ASP A 3 3.52 22.39 -35.12
N TRP A 4 3.92 22.18 -33.85
CA TRP A 4 3.96 20.85 -33.23
C TRP A 4 2.56 20.24 -33.15
N GLU A 5 1.57 21.02 -32.70
CA GLU A 5 0.20 20.55 -32.51
C GLU A 5 -0.43 20.13 -33.84
N SER A 6 -0.30 20.97 -34.88
CA SER A 6 -0.80 20.67 -36.23
C SER A 6 -0.14 19.42 -36.81
N MET A 7 1.19 19.28 -36.66
CA MET A 7 1.91 18.10 -37.16
C MET A 7 1.49 16.81 -36.45
N VAL A 8 1.35 16.85 -35.12
CA VAL A 8 0.87 15.72 -34.32
C VAL A 8 -0.53 15.31 -34.76
N HIS A 9 -1.43 16.28 -34.92
CA HIS A 9 -2.78 16.06 -35.40
C HIS A 9 -2.76 15.40 -36.79
N ASP A 10 -2.08 16.00 -37.76
CA ASP A 10 -2.08 15.55 -39.16
C ASP A 10 -1.47 14.14 -39.30
N ASN A 11 -0.42 13.83 -38.53
CA ASN A 11 0.17 12.50 -38.56
C ASN A 11 -0.73 11.45 -37.88
N LYS A 12 -1.37 11.76 -36.75
CA LYS A 12 -2.37 10.88 -36.15
C LYS A 12 -3.54 10.64 -37.10
N ARG A 13 -4.01 11.70 -37.75
CA ARG A 13 -5.08 11.66 -38.76
C ARG A 13 -4.69 10.76 -39.93
N ALA A 14 -3.50 10.95 -40.48
CA ALA A 14 -2.97 10.11 -41.56
C ALA A 14 -2.90 8.63 -41.17
N VAL A 15 -2.47 8.32 -39.94
CA VAL A 15 -2.44 6.94 -39.41
C VAL A 15 -3.84 6.35 -39.29
N ALA A 16 -4.79 7.11 -38.73
CA ALA A 16 -6.18 6.71 -38.59
C ALA A 16 -6.86 6.47 -39.97
N ASP A 17 -6.52 7.27 -40.97
CA ASP A 17 -7.08 7.17 -42.33
C ASP A 17 -6.38 6.12 -43.20
N SER A 18 -5.23 5.59 -42.78
CA SER A 18 -4.44 4.63 -43.56
C SER A 18 -4.22 3.30 -42.83
N ILE A 19 -3.05 3.13 -42.18
CA ILE A 19 -2.59 1.87 -41.61
C ILE A 19 -3.50 1.34 -40.48
N LEU A 20 -4.25 2.23 -39.81
CA LEU A 20 -5.22 1.86 -38.75
C LEU A 20 -6.67 2.10 -39.16
N ARG A 21 -6.96 2.35 -40.44
CA ARG A 21 -8.33 2.57 -40.93
C ARG A 21 -9.25 1.39 -40.65
N SER A 22 -8.74 0.17 -40.68
CA SER A 22 -9.52 -1.03 -40.34
C SER A 22 -10.07 -1.00 -38.91
N GLU A 23 -9.33 -0.42 -37.97
CA GLU A 23 -9.74 -0.28 -36.57
C GLU A 23 -10.75 0.85 -36.40
N VAL A 24 -10.59 1.97 -37.10
CA VAL A 24 -11.61 3.04 -37.15
C VAL A 24 -12.94 2.50 -37.69
N LEU A 25 -12.90 1.76 -38.81
CA LEU A 25 -14.07 1.10 -39.38
C LEU A 25 -14.68 0.07 -38.42
N ARG A 26 -13.86 -0.56 -37.58
CA ARG A 26 -14.32 -1.50 -36.55
C ARG A 26 -15.07 -0.77 -35.45
N ILE A 27 -14.55 0.35 -34.93
CA ILE A 27 -15.27 1.17 -33.95
C ILE A 27 -16.62 1.60 -34.52
N GLY A 28 -16.66 2.07 -35.78
CA GLY A 28 -17.93 2.42 -36.44
C GLY A 28 -18.93 1.26 -36.53
N ARG A 29 -18.47 0.02 -36.72
CA ARG A 29 -19.35 -1.18 -36.67
C ARG A 29 -19.90 -1.44 -35.27
N GLU A 30 -19.07 -1.40 -34.24
CA GLU A 30 -19.51 -1.57 -32.85
C GLU A 30 -20.47 -0.44 -32.42
N LEU A 31 -20.20 0.78 -32.88
CA LEU A 31 -21.04 1.94 -32.62
C LEU A 31 -22.45 1.76 -33.17
N ARG A 32 -22.60 1.21 -34.39
CA ARG A 32 -23.92 0.92 -34.99
C ARG A 32 -24.76 -0.08 -34.19
N SER A 33 -24.15 -0.87 -33.31
CA SER A 33 -24.90 -1.73 -32.38
C SER A 33 -25.52 -0.95 -31.23
N ALA A 34 -24.87 0.12 -30.77
CA ALA A 34 -25.38 1.00 -29.70
C ALA A 34 -26.21 2.19 -30.24
N LEU A 35 -25.94 2.61 -31.48
CA LEU A 35 -26.59 3.72 -32.18
C LEU A 35 -26.95 3.30 -33.61
N PRO A 36 -28.08 2.60 -33.83
CA PRO A 36 -28.46 2.06 -35.14
C PRO A 36 -28.58 3.12 -36.25
N ASP A 37 -28.96 4.35 -35.88
CA ASP A 37 -29.11 5.51 -36.77
C ASP A 37 -27.85 6.41 -36.78
N ALA A 38 -26.67 5.84 -36.51
CA ALA A 38 -25.41 6.60 -36.50
C ALA A 38 -25.19 7.36 -37.82
N PRO A 39 -24.76 8.65 -37.79
CA PRO A 39 -24.53 9.44 -38.98
C PRO A 39 -23.53 8.80 -39.97
N PRO A 40 -23.66 9.01 -41.29
CA PRO A 40 -22.82 8.37 -42.31
C PRO A 40 -21.34 8.80 -42.28
N ASP A 41 -21.04 9.89 -41.59
CA ASP A 41 -19.71 10.47 -41.32
C ASP A 41 -19.14 10.04 -39.95
N SER A 42 -19.75 9.06 -39.27
CA SER A 42 -19.30 8.58 -37.96
C SER A 42 -17.84 8.12 -37.95
N GLU A 43 -17.40 7.39 -38.98
CA GLU A 43 -16.00 6.95 -39.05
C GLU A 43 -15.02 8.12 -39.29
N ASP A 44 -15.44 9.17 -40.01
CA ASP A 44 -14.64 10.40 -40.20
C ASP A 44 -14.51 11.16 -38.87
N ALA A 45 -15.62 11.26 -38.12
CA ALA A 45 -15.65 11.86 -36.79
C ALA A 45 -14.85 11.07 -35.75
N ILE A 46 -14.86 9.73 -35.80
CA ILE A 46 -14.02 8.89 -34.93
C ILE A 46 -12.54 9.11 -35.23
N ALA A 47 -12.14 9.13 -36.51
CA ALA A 47 -10.74 9.38 -36.90
C ALA A 47 -10.28 10.78 -36.44
N GLU A 48 -11.13 11.79 -36.61
CA GLU A 48 -10.88 13.16 -36.13
C GLU A 48 -10.70 13.19 -34.61
N LEU A 49 -11.64 12.60 -33.89
CA LEU A 49 -11.62 12.55 -32.43
C LEU A 49 -10.36 11.86 -31.89
N ILE A 50 -9.91 10.77 -32.54
CA ILE A 50 -8.66 10.09 -32.18
C ILE A 50 -7.45 11.00 -32.46
N ALA A 51 -7.44 11.74 -33.57
CA ALA A 51 -6.36 12.66 -33.91
C ALA A 51 -6.24 13.83 -32.91
N CYS A 52 -7.36 14.31 -32.39
CA CYS A 52 -7.41 15.35 -31.35
C CYS A 52 -7.10 14.85 -29.93
N PHE A 53 -6.92 13.54 -29.72
CA PHE A 53 -6.75 12.98 -28.38
C PHE A 53 -5.38 13.33 -27.77
N PRO A 54 -5.32 13.96 -26.58
CA PRO A 54 -4.07 14.48 -26.02
C PRO A 54 -3.20 13.40 -25.35
N VAL A 55 -3.81 12.31 -24.90
CA VAL A 55 -3.15 11.18 -24.21
C VAL A 55 -3.34 9.87 -24.96
N TYR A 56 -2.86 8.75 -24.43
CA TYR A 56 -2.97 7.45 -25.10
C TYR A 56 -4.41 6.91 -25.22
N ARG A 57 -5.27 7.18 -24.24
CA ARG A 57 -6.66 6.68 -24.18
C ARG A 57 -7.48 7.46 -23.15
N SER A 58 -8.79 7.28 -23.13
CA SER A 58 -9.67 8.01 -22.21
C SER A 58 -9.61 7.56 -20.74
N TYR A 59 -9.03 6.39 -20.43
CA TYR A 59 -8.89 5.88 -19.06
C TYR A 59 -10.22 5.90 -18.27
N LEU A 60 -11.34 5.68 -18.96
CA LEU A 60 -12.66 5.77 -18.33
C LEU A 60 -12.83 4.70 -17.24
N PRO A 61 -13.56 5.01 -16.16
CA PRO A 61 -14.27 6.28 -15.93
C PRO A 61 -13.38 7.44 -15.42
N GLY A 62 -12.14 7.15 -14.99
CA GLY A 62 -11.28 8.11 -14.29
C GLY A 62 -10.71 9.27 -15.13
N GLY A 63 -10.53 9.09 -16.45
CA GLY A 63 -9.93 10.10 -17.35
C GLY A 63 -10.91 10.81 -18.27
N ARG A 64 -12.15 11.02 -17.82
CA ARG A 64 -13.25 11.58 -18.62
C ARG A 64 -12.92 12.96 -19.20
N GLU A 65 -12.18 13.77 -18.46
CA GLU A 65 -11.71 15.08 -18.85
C GLU A 65 -10.90 15.07 -20.15
N HIS A 66 -10.08 14.04 -20.39
CA HIS A 66 -9.31 13.90 -21.63
C HIS A 66 -10.21 13.62 -22.84
N LEU A 67 -11.28 12.84 -22.62
CA LEU A 67 -12.27 12.57 -23.66
C LEU A 67 -13.03 13.85 -24.01
N ASP A 68 -13.49 14.59 -23.00
CA ASP A 68 -14.22 15.84 -23.20
C ASP A 68 -13.36 16.90 -23.90
N GLU A 69 -12.08 17.00 -23.53
CA GLU A 69 -11.10 17.87 -24.21
C GLU A 69 -10.91 17.48 -25.68
N ALA A 70 -10.73 16.20 -25.99
CA ALA A 70 -10.58 15.73 -27.37
C ALA A 70 -11.82 16.05 -28.21
N PHE A 71 -13.02 15.90 -27.64
CA PHE A 71 -14.27 16.27 -28.29
C PHE A 71 -14.38 17.79 -28.52
N ALA A 72 -13.91 18.61 -27.58
CA ALA A 72 -13.88 20.06 -27.75
C ALA A 72 -12.95 20.45 -28.92
N ARG A 73 -11.74 19.92 -28.93
CA ARG A 73 -10.74 20.15 -29.99
C ARG A 73 -11.23 19.67 -31.37
N ALA A 74 -11.84 18.49 -31.45
CA ALA A 74 -12.37 17.96 -32.70
C ALA A 74 -13.50 18.84 -33.29
N ARG A 75 -14.36 19.41 -32.44
CA ARG A 75 -15.39 20.36 -32.90
C ARG A 75 -14.81 21.67 -33.40
N GLU A 76 -13.73 22.14 -32.78
CA GLU A 76 -13.03 23.34 -33.22
C GLU A 76 -12.33 23.12 -34.56
N HIS A 77 -11.65 21.97 -34.72
CA HIS A 77 -10.91 21.64 -35.94
C HIS A 77 -11.84 21.31 -37.12
N ARG A 78 -12.94 20.58 -36.86
CA ARG A 78 -13.94 20.17 -37.86
C ARG A 78 -15.36 20.53 -37.44
N PRO A 79 -15.76 21.82 -37.52
CA PRO A 79 -17.12 22.25 -37.19
C PRO A 79 -18.21 21.58 -38.02
N ASP A 80 -17.87 21.08 -39.21
CA ASP A 80 -18.77 20.31 -40.07
C ASP A 80 -19.18 18.95 -39.47
N LEU A 81 -18.36 18.38 -38.58
CA LEU A 81 -18.63 17.11 -37.89
C LEU A 81 -19.28 17.27 -36.51
N ALA A 82 -19.53 18.50 -36.05
CA ALA A 82 -19.96 18.78 -34.67
C ALA A 82 -21.25 18.04 -34.28
N GLY A 83 -22.25 18.00 -35.16
CA GLY A 83 -23.51 17.28 -34.90
C GLY A 83 -23.32 15.77 -34.77
N THR A 84 -22.38 15.20 -35.54
CA THR A 84 -22.03 13.78 -35.45
C THR A 84 -21.29 13.49 -34.14
N LEU A 85 -20.30 14.31 -33.79
CA LEU A 85 -19.57 14.21 -32.52
C LEU A 85 -20.50 14.29 -31.29
N ASP A 86 -21.52 15.15 -31.32
CA ASP A 86 -22.52 15.25 -30.25
C ASP A 86 -23.32 13.95 -30.07
N GLY A 87 -23.60 13.23 -31.17
CA GLY A 87 -24.23 11.92 -31.13
C GLY A 87 -23.31 10.80 -30.62
N LEU A 88 -21.99 10.90 -30.84
CA LEU A 88 -21.02 9.90 -30.39
C LEU A 88 -20.70 10.02 -28.89
N LEU A 89 -20.70 11.25 -28.35
CA LEU A 89 -20.25 11.53 -26.97
C LEU A 89 -20.93 10.65 -25.91
N PRO A 90 -22.27 10.48 -25.87
CA PRO A 90 -22.92 9.63 -24.87
C PRO A 90 -22.47 8.17 -24.92
N VAL A 91 -22.25 7.64 -26.13
CA VAL A 91 -21.82 6.26 -26.34
C VAL A 91 -20.36 6.09 -25.90
N LEU A 92 -19.47 6.96 -26.39
CA LEU A 92 -18.03 6.89 -26.11
C LEU A 92 -17.67 7.28 -24.66
N SER A 93 -18.61 7.88 -23.93
CA SER A 93 -18.46 8.18 -22.50
C SER A 93 -18.83 7.02 -21.59
N ASP A 94 -19.50 5.98 -22.10
CA ASP A 94 -19.91 4.82 -21.32
C ASP A 94 -18.87 3.69 -21.47
N PRO A 95 -18.12 3.35 -20.40
CA PRO A 95 -17.07 2.33 -20.46
C PRO A 95 -17.62 0.91 -20.70
N SER A 96 -18.92 0.67 -20.52
CA SER A 96 -19.55 -0.63 -20.81
C SER A 96 -19.77 -0.88 -22.30
N GLN A 97 -19.72 0.16 -23.13
CA GLN A 97 -19.98 0.05 -24.56
C GLN A 97 -18.79 -0.58 -25.30
N PRO A 98 -19.02 -1.60 -26.16
CA PRO A 98 -17.96 -2.21 -26.98
C PRO A 98 -17.20 -1.19 -27.84
N ALA A 99 -17.90 -0.19 -28.37
CA ALA A 99 -17.30 0.89 -29.16
C ALA A 99 -16.30 1.71 -28.34
N THR A 100 -16.61 2.00 -27.07
CA THR A 100 -15.73 2.72 -26.14
C THR A 100 -14.47 1.92 -25.83
N LEU A 101 -14.61 0.62 -25.56
CA LEU A 101 -13.46 -0.26 -25.31
C LEU A 101 -12.54 -0.32 -26.54
N ARG A 102 -13.11 -0.39 -27.75
CA ARG A 102 -12.33 -0.39 -29.00
C ARG A 102 -11.70 0.96 -29.31
N PHE A 103 -12.38 2.05 -29.02
CA PHE A 103 -11.83 3.40 -29.13
C PHE A 103 -10.58 3.54 -28.24
N GLN A 104 -10.67 3.14 -26.97
CA GLN A 104 -9.53 3.18 -26.04
C GLN A 104 -8.33 2.31 -26.47
N GLN A 105 -8.58 1.18 -27.13
CA GLN A 105 -7.51 0.35 -27.69
C GLN A 105 -6.87 1.00 -28.92
N THR A 106 -7.67 1.68 -29.75
CA THR A 106 -7.24 2.23 -31.04
C THR A 106 -6.49 3.55 -30.89
N SER A 107 -6.96 4.45 -30.00
CA SER A 107 -6.31 5.75 -29.79
C SER A 107 -4.85 5.60 -29.38
N GLY A 108 -4.51 4.58 -28.59
CA GLY A 108 -3.14 4.33 -28.16
C GLY A 108 -2.22 3.92 -29.31
N MET A 109 -2.72 3.09 -30.23
CA MET A 109 -1.99 2.71 -31.44
C MET A 109 -1.77 3.90 -32.38
N VAL A 110 -2.79 4.77 -32.52
CA VAL A 110 -2.68 6.00 -33.32
C VAL A 110 -1.70 7.00 -32.69
N MET A 111 -1.69 7.14 -31.37
CA MET A 111 -0.69 7.95 -30.66
C MET A 111 0.73 7.45 -30.93
N ALA A 112 0.98 6.16 -30.70
CA ALA A 112 2.30 5.57 -30.91
C ALA A 112 2.79 5.75 -32.36
N LYS A 113 1.94 5.42 -33.34
CA LYS A 113 2.32 5.50 -34.76
C LYS A 113 2.38 6.93 -35.32
N GLY A 114 1.45 7.79 -34.91
CA GLY A 114 1.36 9.16 -35.42
C GLY A 114 2.34 10.12 -34.75
N VAL A 115 2.68 9.90 -33.47
CA VAL A 115 3.54 10.81 -32.70
C VAL A 115 4.94 10.22 -32.54
N GLU A 116 5.03 9.06 -31.90
CA GLU A 116 6.31 8.54 -31.44
C GLU A 116 7.14 7.94 -32.56
N ASP A 117 6.49 7.24 -33.48
CA ASP A 117 7.11 6.66 -34.66
C ASP A 117 7.11 7.61 -35.86
N CYS A 118 6.59 8.84 -35.74
CA CYS A 118 6.55 9.76 -36.89
C CYS A 118 6.93 11.19 -36.49
N SER A 119 6.06 11.92 -35.79
CA SER A 119 6.30 13.32 -35.40
C SER A 119 7.62 13.53 -34.65
N PHE A 120 8.05 12.61 -33.79
CA PHE A 120 9.34 12.67 -33.09
C PHE A 120 10.56 12.57 -34.01
N TYR A 121 10.45 11.96 -35.18
CA TYR A 121 11.52 11.96 -36.18
C TYR A 121 11.47 13.18 -37.11
N ARG A 122 10.35 13.91 -37.14
CA ARG A 122 10.19 15.16 -37.91
C ARG A 122 10.48 16.42 -37.09
N TRP A 123 10.35 16.36 -35.77
CA TRP A 123 10.58 17.50 -34.86
C TRP A 123 12.02 17.57 -34.33
N SER A 124 13.00 17.97 -35.14
CA SER A 124 14.40 17.83 -34.75
C SER A 124 15.01 18.95 -33.88
N ARG A 125 14.20 19.88 -33.31
CA ARG A 125 14.71 21.08 -32.60
C ARG A 125 15.72 20.74 -31.48
N LEU A 126 15.33 19.89 -30.54
CA LEU A 126 16.22 19.30 -29.53
C LEU A 126 15.73 17.88 -29.26
N THR A 127 16.45 16.90 -29.79
CA THR A 127 15.93 15.53 -29.93
C THR A 127 15.92 14.75 -28.62
N SER A 128 16.56 15.26 -27.56
CA SER A 128 16.42 14.69 -26.21
C SER A 128 15.02 14.89 -25.60
N LEU A 129 14.21 15.80 -26.15
CA LEU A 129 12.81 16.02 -25.75
C LEU A 129 11.82 15.07 -26.45
N ASN A 130 12.27 14.37 -27.50
CA ASN A 130 11.42 13.53 -28.34
C ASN A 130 11.41 12.09 -27.84
N GLU A 131 10.70 11.87 -26.74
CA GLU A 131 10.63 10.57 -26.07
C GLU A 131 9.21 10.14 -25.72
N VAL A 132 9.02 8.84 -25.55
CA VAL A 132 7.74 8.23 -25.18
C VAL A 132 7.19 8.92 -23.93
N GLY A 133 5.98 9.48 -24.06
CA GLY A 133 5.30 10.24 -23.00
C GLY A 133 5.75 11.69 -22.80
N ALA A 134 6.67 12.23 -23.62
CA ALA A 134 7.09 13.63 -23.57
C ALA A 134 6.31 14.53 -24.53
N ASP A 135 6.30 15.83 -24.25
CA ASP A 135 5.79 16.88 -25.16
C ASP A 135 6.94 17.83 -25.55
N PRO A 136 7.53 17.68 -26.74
CA PRO A 136 8.62 18.53 -27.23
C PRO A 136 8.28 20.01 -27.41
N SER A 137 7.00 20.40 -27.33
CA SER A 137 6.63 21.83 -27.29
C SER A 137 7.01 22.49 -25.96
N VAL A 138 7.08 21.69 -24.88
CA VAL A 138 7.59 22.12 -23.57
C VAL A 138 9.10 22.01 -23.57
N PHE A 139 9.77 23.10 -23.96
CA PHE A 139 11.23 23.11 -24.11
C PHE A 139 11.98 22.91 -22.78
N SER A 140 11.45 23.47 -21.69
CA SER A 140 12.05 23.37 -20.35
C SER A 140 11.03 23.73 -19.28
N VAL A 141 11.25 23.25 -18.06
CA VAL A 141 10.53 23.67 -16.86
C VAL A 141 11.49 24.34 -15.86
N SER A 142 10.96 25.23 -15.03
CA SER A 142 11.67 25.80 -13.89
C SER A 142 11.81 24.78 -12.75
N ALA A 143 12.75 25.03 -11.83
CA ALA A 143 12.88 24.20 -10.63
C ALA A 143 11.62 24.24 -9.75
N GLY A 144 10.94 25.39 -9.69
CA GLY A 144 9.68 25.54 -8.96
C GLY A 144 8.57 24.66 -9.52
N GLU A 145 8.33 24.71 -10.84
CA GLU A 145 7.35 23.85 -11.53
C GLU A 145 7.69 22.36 -11.34
N TRP A 146 8.97 22.00 -11.37
CA TRP A 146 9.41 20.64 -11.08
C TRP A 146 9.06 20.21 -9.64
N HIS A 147 9.34 21.05 -8.64
CA HIS A 147 9.04 20.73 -7.25
C HIS A 147 7.52 20.59 -7.01
N GLU A 148 6.71 21.44 -7.62
CA GLU A 148 5.25 21.34 -7.58
C GLU A 148 4.76 20.04 -8.22
N ALA A 149 5.29 19.68 -9.40
CA ALA A 149 4.95 18.43 -10.08
C ALA A 149 5.30 17.20 -9.22
N MET A 150 6.44 17.21 -8.53
CA MET A 150 6.82 16.12 -7.62
C MET A 150 5.95 16.07 -6.37
N ALA A 151 5.59 17.21 -5.78
CA ALA A 151 4.66 17.24 -4.66
C ALA A 151 3.29 16.68 -5.05
N THR A 152 2.79 17.04 -6.24
CA THR A 152 1.54 16.49 -6.81
C THR A 152 1.66 15.00 -7.06
N ARG A 153 2.76 14.55 -7.65
CA ARG A 153 3.03 13.12 -7.86
C ARG A 153 3.01 12.34 -6.55
N LEU A 154 3.61 12.87 -5.48
CA LEU A 154 3.59 12.21 -4.16
C LEU A 154 2.16 12.06 -3.63
N ARG A 155 1.31 13.09 -3.78
CA ARG A 155 -0.06 13.07 -3.29
C ARG A 155 -0.95 12.13 -4.09
N GLU A 156 -0.85 12.18 -5.42
CA GLU A 156 -1.85 11.57 -6.32
C GLU A 156 -1.39 10.23 -6.88
N TRP A 157 -0.08 10.06 -7.10
CA TRP A 157 0.50 8.85 -7.70
C TRP A 157 1.80 8.39 -7.01
N PRO A 158 1.80 8.18 -5.68
CA PRO A 158 3.01 7.85 -4.91
C PRO A 158 3.70 6.55 -5.37
N HIS A 159 2.95 5.65 -6.03
CA HIS A 159 3.43 4.36 -6.50
C HIS A 159 3.63 4.29 -8.03
N ALA A 160 3.48 5.41 -8.75
CA ALA A 160 3.72 5.40 -10.19
C ALA A 160 5.19 5.17 -10.52
N MET A 161 5.44 4.38 -11.57
CA MET A 161 6.79 4.08 -12.03
C MET A 161 7.55 5.35 -12.44
N THR A 162 8.81 5.45 -12.04
CA THR A 162 9.76 6.47 -12.48
C THR A 162 10.82 5.81 -13.34
N GLY A 163 10.99 6.27 -14.58
CA GLY A 163 11.91 5.65 -15.53
C GLY A 163 12.61 6.69 -16.39
N LEU A 164 13.82 6.35 -16.83
CA LEU A 164 14.59 7.13 -17.78
C LEU A 164 14.66 6.42 -19.13
N SER A 165 15.07 5.15 -19.16
CA SER A 165 15.05 4.31 -20.35
C SER A 165 14.08 3.15 -20.21
N THR A 166 13.52 2.71 -21.33
CA THR A 166 12.64 1.54 -21.47
C THR A 166 12.94 0.84 -22.80
N HIS A 167 12.26 -0.27 -23.07
CA HIS A 167 12.38 -0.99 -24.34
C HIS A 167 11.98 -0.16 -25.57
N ASP A 168 11.20 0.91 -25.39
CA ASP A 168 10.66 1.73 -26.49
C ASP A 168 11.24 3.15 -26.54
N THR A 169 12.18 3.45 -25.63
CA THR A 169 12.91 4.71 -25.64
C THR A 169 13.58 4.94 -27.01
N LYS A 170 13.45 6.16 -27.55
CA LYS A 170 14.00 6.52 -28.85
C LYS A 170 15.53 6.72 -28.76
N ARG A 171 16.03 7.17 -27.60
CA ARG A 171 17.44 7.40 -27.27
C ARG A 171 17.71 7.08 -25.79
N GLY A 172 18.71 6.24 -25.52
CA GLY A 172 19.14 5.90 -24.16
C GLY A 172 19.35 7.13 -23.27
N GLU A 173 19.19 6.95 -21.96
CA GLU A 173 19.24 8.05 -21.00
C GLU A 173 20.51 8.91 -21.07
N ASP A 174 21.66 8.31 -21.40
CA ASP A 174 22.92 9.07 -21.49
C ASP A 174 23.12 9.72 -22.86
N VAL A 175 22.58 9.11 -23.93
CA VAL A 175 22.46 9.76 -25.24
C VAL A 175 21.68 11.07 -25.08
N ARG A 176 20.55 11.02 -24.36
CA ARG A 176 19.73 12.20 -24.10
C ARG A 176 20.42 13.20 -23.20
N ALA A 177 21.04 12.75 -22.11
CA ALA A 177 21.76 13.63 -21.19
C ALA A 177 22.83 14.46 -21.91
N ARG A 178 23.55 13.86 -22.87
CA ARG A 178 24.53 14.53 -23.72
C ARG A 178 23.89 15.51 -24.71
N ILE A 179 22.84 15.09 -25.43
CA ILE A 179 22.14 15.97 -26.37
C ILE A 179 21.54 17.19 -25.65
N THR A 180 21.00 17.00 -24.45
CA THR A 180 20.41 18.09 -23.63
C THR A 180 21.42 19.20 -23.33
N ALA A 181 22.72 18.90 -23.22
CA ALA A 181 23.74 19.92 -22.99
C ALA A 181 23.85 20.94 -24.13
N LEU A 182 23.43 20.59 -25.36
CA LEU A 182 23.38 21.53 -26.48
C LEU A 182 22.46 22.73 -26.21
N ALA A 183 21.45 22.57 -25.35
CA ALA A 183 20.53 23.65 -24.98
C ALA A 183 21.22 24.81 -24.24
N GLU A 184 22.39 24.57 -23.61
CA GLU A 184 23.18 25.61 -22.96
C GLU A 184 24.15 26.32 -23.92
N VAL A 185 24.42 25.72 -25.09
CA VAL A 185 25.37 26.21 -26.09
C VAL A 185 24.80 26.19 -27.51
N PRO A 186 23.62 26.81 -27.75
CA PRO A 186 22.93 26.73 -29.05
C PRO A 186 23.79 27.25 -30.20
N ASP A 187 24.58 28.30 -30.00
CA ASP A 187 25.48 28.87 -31.02
C ASP A 187 26.60 27.90 -31.44
N VAL A 188 27.04 27.03 -30.54
CA VAL A 188 28.05 26.00 -30.82
C VAL A 188 27.43 24.91 -31.70
N TRP A 189 26.21 24.48 -31.35
CA TRP A 189 25.45 23.53 -32.14
C TRP A 189 25.16 24.04 -33.55
N GLU A 190 24.63 25.26 -33.68
CA GLU A 190 24.25 25.86 -34.97
C GLU A 190 25.45 25.92 -35.93
N LYS A 191 26.59 26.44 -35.46
CA LYS A 191 27.82 26.53 -36.28
C LYS A 191 28.35 25.16 -36.69
N ALA A 192 28.29 24.19 -35.80
CA ALA A 192 28.75 22.84 -36.11
C ALA A 192 27.82 22.14 -37.10
N LEU A 193 26.50 22.30 -36.94
CA LEU A 193 25.50 21.77 -37.86
C LEU A 193 25.66 22.37 -39.27
N ASP A 194 25.83 23.70 -39.37
CA ASP A 194 26.10 24.37 -40.65
C ASP A 194 27.36 23.83 -41.33
N ARG A 195 28.42 23.60 -40.55
CA ARG A 195 29.68 23.03 -41.04
C ARG A 195 29.50 21.58 -41.49
N LEU A 196 28.80 20.76 -40.71
CA LEU A 196 28.49 19.36 -41.04
C LEU A 196 27.65 19.26 -42.32
N LEU A 197 26.59 20.05 -42.44
CA LEU A 197 25.73 20.10 -43.63
C LEU A 197 26.44 20.68 -44.86
N SER A 198 27.44 21.54 -44.66
CA SER A 198 28.30 22.02 -45.76
C SER A 198 29.29 20.95 -46.24
N LEU A 199 29.88 20.18 -45.31
CA LEU A 199 30.83 19.11 -45.62
C LEU A 199 30.16 17.85 -46.20
N VAL A 200 28.94 17.57 -45.73
CA VAL A 200 28.12 16.42 -46.10
C VAL A 200 26.67 16.90 -46.32
N PRO A 201 26.36 17.44 -47.51
CA PRO A 201 25.01 17.89 -47.82
C PRO A 201 24.02 16.72 -47.80
N LEU A 202 22.94 16.88 -47.03
CA LEU A 202 21.83 15.93 -46.98
C LEU A 202 20.64 16.45 -47.78
N PRO A 203 19.88 15.57 -48.48
CA PRO A 203 18.68 15.98 -49.23
C PRO A 203 17.58 16.61 -48.36
N ASP A 204 17.55 16.25 -47.07
CA ASP A 204 16.70 16.84 -46.04
C ASP A 204 17.56 17.39 -44.88
N PRO A 205 17.75 18.72 -44.82
CA PRO A 205 18.49 19.36 -43.72
C PRO A 205 17.83 19.20 -42.35
N GLY A 206 16.49 19.09 -42.29
CA GLY A 206 15.74 18.89 -41.05
C GLY A 206 15.99 17.52 -40.45
N PHE A 207 16.04 16.48 -41.30
CA PHE A 207 16.51 15.15 -40.92
C PHE A 207 18.00 15.14 -40.58
N GLY A 208 18.82 15.94 -41.28
CA GLY A 208 20.23 16.10 -40.94
C GLY A 208 20.47 16.54 -39.50
N ASN A 209 19.68 17.51 -39.01
CA ASN A 209 19.73 17.95 -37.61
C ASN A 209 19.42 16.81 -36.62
N LEU A 210 18.43 15.94 -36.92
CA LEU A 210 18.12 14.75 -36.13
C LEU A 210 19.28 13.76 -36.12
N LEU A 211 19.84 13.45 -37.30
CA LEU A 211 20.91 12.48 -37.46
C LEU A 211 22.17 12.90 -36.72
N TRP A 212 22.61 14.15 -36.87
CA TRP A 212 23.85 14.63 -36.24
C TRP A 212 23.74 14.69 -34.71
N GLN A 213 22.57 14.99 -34.14
CA GLN A 213 22.35 14.89 -32.69
C GLN A 213 22.44 13.44 -32.20
N ALA A 214 21.87 12.48 -32.95
CA ALA A 214 21.95 11.06 -32.61
C ALA A 214 23.39 10.54 -32.69
N ILE A 215 24.15 10.95 -33.72
CA ILE A 215 25.58 10.66 -33.86
C ILE A 215 26.35 11.17 -32.66
N LEU A 216 26.16 12.44 -32.26
CA LEU A 216 26.82 13.03 -31.09
C LEU A 216 26.45 12.28 -29.80
N GLY A 217 25.16 12.00 -29.60
CA GLY A 217 24.65 11.33 -28.40
C GLY A 217 25.17 9.89 -28.23
N ALA A 218 25.32 9.16 -29.33
CA ALA A 218 25.83 7.77 -29.31
C ALA A 218 27.36 7.66 -29.50
N TRP A 219 28.07 8.78 -29.72
CA TRP A 219 29.50 8.77 -29.96
C TRP A 219 30.27 8.28 -28.73
N PRO A 220 31.23 7.34 -28.85
CA PRO A 220 32.03 6.89 -27.73
C PRO A 220 33.00 8.01 -27.29
N ALA A 221 33.33 8.05 -26.01
CA ALA A 221 34.29 9.02 -25.48
C ALA A 221 35.74 8.70 -25.88
N HIS A 222 36.07 7.41 -26.05
CA HIS A 222 37.38 6.92 -26.46
C HIS A 222 37.24 5.74 -27.43
N ASP A 223 38.11 5.69 -28.44
CA ASP A 223 38.16 4.71 -29.54
C ASP A 223 36.82 4.46 -30.25
N LEU A 224 36.82 4.54 -31.60
CA LEU A 224 35.62 4.21 -32.35
C LEU A 224 35.32 2.72 -32.18
N ALA A 225 34.32 2.40 -31.36
CA ALA A 225 33.84 1.04 -31.16
C ALA A 225 33.52 0.39 -32.52
N GLY A 226 33.93 -0.87 -32.69
CA GLY A 226 33.81 -1.57 -33.96
C GLY A 226 32.37 -1.72 -34.47
N ASP A 227 31.39 -1.64 -33.58
CA ASP A 227 29.95 -1.76 -33.88
C ASP A 227 29.24 -0.42 -34.09
N LEU A 228 29.87 0.73 -33.78
CA LEU A 228 29.21 2.06 -33.84
C LEU A 228 28.66 2.36 -35.23
N ARG A 229 29.41 2.01 -36.29
CA ARG A 229 28.97 2.18 -37.67
C ARG A 229 27.63 1.49 -37.89
N GLU A 230 27.58 0.18 -37.65
CA GLU A 230 26.39 -0.65 -37.87
C GLU A 230 25.19 -0.11 -37.08
N ARG A 231 25.41 0.29 -35.83
CA ARG A 231 24.38 0.89 -34.96
C ARG A 231 23.81 2.18 -35.55
N LEU A 232 24.67 3.07 -36.04
CA LEU A 232 24.24 4.33 -36.64
C LEU A 232 23.52 4.13 -37.98
N HIS A 233 23.93 3.18 -38.81
CA HIS A 233 23.18 2.83 -40.03
C HIS A 233 21.79 2.29 -39.68
N GLY A 234 21.70 1.36 -38.72
CA GLY A 234 20.42 0.79 -38.29
C GLY A 234 19.47 1.85 -37.71
N TYR A 235 19.99 2.77 -36.89
CA TYR A 235 19.21 3.92 -36.42
C TYR A 235 18.77 4.82 -37.59
N ALA A 236 19.69 5.18 -38.49
CA ALA A 236 19.39 6.10 -39.59
C ALA A 236 18.30 5.52 -40.50
N GLU A 237 18.37 4.23 -40.84
CA GLU A 237 17.36 3.51 -41.63
C GLU A 237 15.99 3.51 -40.97
N LYS A 238 15.94 3.17 -39.67
CA LYS A 238 14.70 3.24 -38.91
C LYS A 238 14.16 4.66 -38.86
N ALA A 239 14.96 5.62 -38.43
CA ALA A 239 14.54 7.01 -38.27
C ALA A 239 14.02 7.63 -39.57
N MET A 240 14.67 7.37 -40.72
CA MET A 240 14.24 7.95 -41.99
C MET A 240 12.95 7.32 -42.53
N ARG A 241 12.76 6.01 -42.33
CA ARG A 241 11.55 5.29 -42.76
C ARG A 241 10.35 5.53 -41.84
N GLU A 242 10.60 5.69 -40.55
CA GLU A 242 9.60 6.06 -39.55
C GLU A 242 9.17 7.53 -39.73
N ALA A 243 10.12 8.45 -39.99
CA ALA A 243 9.80 9.81 -40.39
C ALA A 243 8.86 9.87 -41.60
N GLY A 244 9.06 9.03 -42.63
CA GLY A 244 8.10 8.89 -43.72
C GLY A 244 7.98 10.10 -44.67
N ASP A 245 8.82 11.13 -44.54
CA ASP A 245 8.77 12.34 -45.38
C ASP A 245 9.25 12.10 -46.83
N ARG A 246 10.14 11.12 -47.00
CA ARG A 246 10.81 10.79 -48.28
C ARG A 246 10.82 9.30 -48.59
N THR A 247 11.12 8.49 -47.58
CA THR A 247 11.19 7.02 -47.66
C THR A 247 10.29 6.41 -46.58
N THR A 248 9.70 5.26 -46.86
CA THR A 248 8.90 4.48 -45.88
C THR A 248 9.25 3.00 -45.97
N TRP A 249 8.86 2.20 -44.98
CA TRP A 249 9.00 0.75 -45.01
C TRP A 249 8.38 0.05 -46.23
N THR A 250 7.37 0.67 -46.86
CA THR A 250 6.64 0.09 -48.01
C THR A 250 6.97 0.75 -49.35
N ALA A 251 7.65 1.88 -49.33
CA ALA A 251 8.11 2.61 -50.51
C ALA A 251 9.49 3.24 -50.22
N PRO A 252 10.57 2.43 -50.31
CA PRO A 252 11.93 2.93 -50.10
C PRO A 252 12.37 3.89 -51.22
N ASP A 253 13.02 4.99 -50.85
CA ASP A 253 13.75 5.89 -51.77
C ASP A 253 15.25 5.59 -51.66
N GLU A 254 15.76 4.69 -52.51
CA GLU A 254 17.13 4.18 -52.44
C GLU A 254 18.21 5.28 -52.55
N ASP A 255 17.95 6.34 -53.35
CA ASP A 255 18.90 7.45 -53.53
C ASP A 255 18.97 8.32 -52.26
N TYR A 256 17.82 8.58 -51.64
CA TYR A 256 17.76 9.30 -50.36
C TYR A 256 18.42 8.49 -49.24
N GLU A 257 18.09 7.20 -49.13
CA GLU A 257 18.65 6.29 -48.13
C GLU A 257 20.18 6.18 -48.26
N ALA A 258 20.70 6.05 -49.49
CA ALA A 258 22.13 6.02 -49.76
C ALA A 258 22.84 7.33 -49.34
N ALA A 259 22.22 8.50 -49.56
CA ALA A 259 22.78 9.79 -49.16
C ALA A 259 22.88 9.92 -47.63
N VAL A 260 21.87 9.45 -46.89
CA VAL A 260 21.86 9.44 -45.43
C VAL A 260 22.93 8.48 -44.88
N HIS A 261 23.02 7.27 -45.43
CA HIS A 261 24.06 6.31 -45.04
C HIS A 261 25.48 6.81 -45.33
N ALA A 262 25.69 7.50 -46.46
CA ALA A 262 26.97 8.13 -46.76
C ALA A 262 27.36 9.20 -45.74
N ALA A 263 26.39 9.85 -45.07
CA ALA A 263 26.68 10.78 -43.98
C ALA A 263 27.14 10.09 -42.70
N VAL A 264 26.55 8.92 -42.38
CA VAL A 264 27.03 8.05 -41.29
C VAL A 264 28.46 7.59 -41.58
N ASP A 265 28.72 7.12 -42.80
CA ASP A 265 30.06 6.72 -43.23
C ASP A 265 31.04 7.89 -43.14
N ALA A 266 30.64 9.08 -43.60
CA ALA A 266 31.48 10.28 -43.55
C ALA A 266 31.83 10.70 -42.12
N ALA A 267 30.90 10.61 -41.17
CA ALA A 267 31.16 10.90 -39.75
C ALA A 267 32.34 10.07 -39.22
N ILE A 268 32.46 8.84 -39.71
CA ILE A 268 33.50 7.89 -39.31
C ILE A 268 34.73 8.08 -40.19
N ASP A 269 34.64 7.96 -41.51
CA ASP A 269 35.81 7.81 -42.41
C ASP A 269 36.49 9.12 -42.78
N ARG A 270 35.77 10.25 -42.76
CA ARG A 270 36.31 11.54 -43.18
C ARG A 270 36.82 12.33 -41.98
N ALA A 271 38.14 12.53 -41.93
CA ALA A 271 38.80 13.23 -40.84
C ALA A 271 38.28 14.67 -40.60
N ASP A 272 37.89 15.38 -41.67
CA ASP A 272 37.35 16.74 -41.58
C ASP A 272 35.94 16.79 -40.99
N VAL A 273 35.12 15.76 -41.20
CA VAL A 273 33.78 15.60 -40.61
C VAL A 273 33.91 15.10 -39.16
N ARG A 274 34.72 14.07 -38.95
CA ARG A 274 34.98 13.50 -37.62
C ARG A 274 35.49 14.55 -36.64
N ALA A 275 36.40 15.42 -37.08
CA ALA A 275 36.90 16.53 -36.26
C ALA A 275 35.78 17.43 -35.73
N VAL A 276 34.73 17.69 -36.52
CA VAL A 276 33.59 18.50 -36.06
C VAL A 276 32.78 17.78 -34.98
N VAL A 277 32.57 16.47 -35.14
CA VAL A 277 31.87 15.64 -34.14
C VAL A 277 32.68 15.55 -32.84
N GLU A 278 33.99 15.37 -32.94
CA GLU A 278 34.89 15.32 -31.78
C GLU A 278 35.02 16.69 -31.09
N GLU A 279 35.07 17.79 -31.84
CA GLU A 279 35.02 19.16 -31.31
C GLU A 279 33.70 19.40 -30.52
N LEU A 280 32.57 18.95 -31.06
CA LEU A 280 31.28 19.01 -30.37
C LEU A 280 31.27 18.15 -29.12
N LEU A 281 31.73 16.90 -29.21
CA LEU A 281 31.78 15.99 -28.08
C LEU A 281 32.63 16.57 -26.95
N ALA A 282 33.80 17.13 -27.26
CA ALA A 282 34.65 17.78 -26.28
C ALA A 282 33.97 18.96 -25.58
N ALA A 283 33.04 19.66 -26.27
CA ALA A 283 32.29 20.77 -25.69
C ALA A 283 31.17 20.33 -24.74
N VAL A 284 30.65 19.09 -24.86
CA VAL A 284 29.44 18.66 -24.14
C VAL A 284 29.58 17.37 -23.32
N ALA A 285 30.68 16.63 -23.43
CA ALA A 285 30.83 15.32 -22.80
C ALA A 285 30.69 15.38 -21.27
N ASP A 286 31.44 16.27 -20.61
CA ASP A 286 31.41 16.42 -19.15
C ASP A 286 30.04 16.86 -18.64
N ALA A 287 29.39 17.77 -19.37
CA ALA A 287 28.02 18.18 -19.10
C ALA A 287 27.02 17.03 -19.26
N GLY A 288 27.20 16.20 -20.30
CA GLY A 288 26.41 14.99 -20.51
C GLY A 288 26.53 13.99 -19.37
N TRP A 289 27.75 13.74 -18.88
CA TRP A 289 27.98 12.88 -17.71
C TRP A 289 27.36 13.44 -16.44
N SER A 290 27.50 14.75 -16.20
CA SER A 290 26.85 15.42 -15.09
C SER A 290 25.33 15.27 -15.14
N ASN A 291 24.72 15.52 -16.29
CA ASN A 291 23.28 15.40 -16.49
C ASN A 291 22.80 13.95 -16.35
N ALA A 292 23.59 12.97 -16.80
CA ALA A 292 23.27 11.55 -16.67
C ALA A 292 23.20 11.10 -15.20
N LEU A 293 24.21 11.47 -14.41
CA LEU A 293 24.23 11.18 -12.97
C LEU A 293 23.11 11.91 -12.22
N ALA A 294 22.87 13.18 -12.56
CA ALA A 294 21.79 13.98 -11.99
C ALA A 294 20.42 13.35 -12.26
N ALA A 295 20.13 13.02 -13.52
CA ALA A 295 18.89 12.38 -13.91
C ALA A 295 18.72 11.02 -13.22
N LYS A 296 19.77 10.19 -13.17
CA LYS A 296 19.73 8.88 -12.53
C LYS A 296 19.41 8.99 -11.04
N LEU A 297 20.12 9.86 -10.31
CA LEU A 297 19.88 10.03 -8.88
C LEU A 297 18.45 10.54 -8.63
N VAL A 298 18.01 11.57 -9.36
CA VAL A 298 16.66 12.11 -9.25
C VAL A 298 15.61 11.02 -9.52
N ALA A 299 15.76 10.23 -10.59
CA ALA A 299 14.79 9.18 -10.93
C ALA A 299 14.67 8.10 -9.85
N LEU A 300 15.77 7.81 -9.14
CA LEU A 300 15.80 6.84 -8.04
C LEU A 300 15.19 7.37 -6.75
N THR A 301 15.32 8.67 -6.47
CA THR A 301 14.96 9.25 -5.17
C THR A 301 13.68 10.08 -5.17
N MET A 302 13.20 10.54 -6.33
CA MET A 302 11.93 11.28 -6.43
C MET A 302 10.70 10.41 -6.07
N PRO A 303 9.52 11.01 -5.84
CA PRO A 303 8.28 10.26 -5.57
C PRO A 303 7.96 9.25 -6.68
N GLY A 304 7.61 8.03 -6.30
CA GLY A 304 7.34 6.92 -7.23
C GLY A 304 8.16 5.67 -6.98
N VAL A 305 8.01 4.70 -7.88
CA VAL A 305 8.72 3.41 -7.88
C VAL A 305 9.77 3.41 -8.99
N PRO A 306 11.07 3.39 -8.68
CA PRO A 306 12.11 3.45 -9.71
C PRO A 306 12.17 2.19 -10.56
N ASP A 307 12.21 2.39 -11.87
CA ASP A 307 12.48 1.40 -12.90
C ASP A 307 13.90 1.62 -13.45
N VAL A 308 14.71 0.56 -13.44
CA VAL A 308 16.08 0.57 -13.97
C VAL A 308 16.12 -0.41 -15.13
N TYR A 309 16.16 0.13 -16.34
CA TYR A 309 16.25 -0.68 -17.55
C TYR A 309 17.59 -1.42 -17.60
N GLN A 310 17.55 -2.66 -18.10
CA GLN A 310 18.71 -3.54 -18.15
C GLN A 310 19.92 -2.84 -18.78
N GLY A 311 21.06 -2.88 -18.09
CA GLY A 311 22.30 -2.32 -18.61
C GLY A 311 22.51 -0.83 -18.30
N SER A 312 21.46 -0.12 -17.89
CA SER A 312 21.51 1.33 -17.62
C SER A 312 22.15 1.72 -16.28
N GLU A 313 22.68 0.74 -15.54
CA GLU A 313 23.48 0.97 -14.32
C GLU A 313 24.87 1.53 -14.67
N LEU A 314 25.32 1.31 -15.91
CA LEU A 314 26.51 1.92 -16.52
C LEU A 314 26.07 2.91 -17.61
N TRP A 315 27.00 3.32 -18.48
CA TRP A 315 26.67 4.23 -19.58
C TRP A 315 25.79 3.56 -20.65
N GLU A 316 24.56 4.05 -20.76
CA GLU A 316 23.51 3.64 -21.68
C GLU A 316 23.50 4.57 -22.90
N GLN A 317 24.38 4.25 -23.85
CA GLN A 317 24.55 4.98 -25.11
C GLN A 317 23.82 4.33 -26.29
N SER A 318 22.81 3.48 -26.04
CA SER A 318 22.01 2.90 -27.11
C SER A 318 21.03 3.89 -27.74
N LEU A 319 20.76 3.67 -29.02
CA LEU A 319 19.64 4.26 -29.75
C LEU A 319 18.44 3.30 -29.70
N VAL A 320 17.31 3.72 -30.28
CA VAL A 320 16.09 2.91 -30.36
C VAL A 320 16.35 1.49 -30.89
N ASP A 321 15.45 0.56 -30.55
CA ASP A 321 15.43 -0.83 -31.04
C ASP A 321 15.82 -0.96 -32.53
N PRO A 322 16.71 -1.90 -32.89
CA PRO A 322 17.22 -2.98 -32.05
C PRO A 322 18.44 -2.66 -31.16
N ASP A 323 18.99 -1.43 -31.21
CA ASP A 323 20.25 -1.09 -30.52
C ASP A 323 20.14 -1.15 -28.98
N ASN A 324 18.97 -0.80 -28.43
CA ASN A 324 18.66 -0.90 -26.99
C ASN A 324 18.33 -2.32 -26.50
N ARG A 325 18.49 -3.34 -27.36
CA ARG A 325 18.30 -4.77 -27.04
C ARG A 325 19.59 -5.58 -27.07
N ARG A 326 20.74 -4.90 -27.15
CA ARG A 326 22.06 -5.56 -27.15
C ARG A 326 22.29 -6.36 -25.85
N PRO A 327 23.09 -7.44 -25.91
CA PRO A 327 23.44 -8.20 -24.71
C PRO A 327 24.11 -7.34 -23.64
N VAL A 328 23.74 -7.57 -22.38
CA VAL A 328 24.37 -6.92 -21.22
C VAL A 328 25.63 -7.68 -20.82
N ASP A 329 26.77 -6.99 -20.73
CA ASP A 329 28.00 -7.55 -20.18
C ASP A 329 27.92 -7.61 -18.64
N PHE A 330 27.64 -8.79 -18.11
CA PHE A 330 27.56 -9.04 -16.67
C PHE A 330 28.93 -9.22 -16.00
N ASP A 331 29.99 -9.56 -16.73
CA ASP A 331 31.32 -9.76 -16.15
C ASP A 331 31.91 -8.42 -15.72
N VAL A 332 31.83 -7.40 -16.58
CA VAL A 332 32.25 -6.03 -16.26
C VAL A 332 31.46 -5.48 -15.07
N ARG A 333 30.13 -5.65 -15.07
CA ARG A 333 29.25 -5.18 -14.00
C ARG A 333 29.57 -5.83 -12.65
N ARG A 334 29.77 -7.15 -12.61
CA ARG A 334 30.19 -7.85 -11.39
C ARG A 334 31.51 -7.32 -10.86
N SER A 335 32.48 -7.08 -11.73
CA SER A 335 33.79 -6.55 -11.34
C SER A 335 33.68 -5.14 -10.75
N LEU A 336 32.95 -4.24 -11.41
CA LEU A 336 32.74 -2.88 -10.92
C LEU A 336 31.93 -2.85 -9.62
N GLN A 337 30.88 -3.68 -9.52
CA GLN A 337 30.08 -3.80 -8.31
C GLN A 337 30.93 -4.26 -7.12
N ALA A 338 31.75 -5.30 -7.29
CA ALA A 338 32.63 -5.80 -6.25
C ALA A 338 33.64 -4.72 -5.78
N SER A 339 34.14 -3.90 -6.71
CA SER A 339 35.03 -2.77 -6.38
C SER A 339 34.33 -1.72 -5.52
N VAL A 340 33.11 -1.31 -5.89
CA VAL A 340 32.29 -0.36 -5.12
C VAL A 340 31.94 -0.92 -3.74
N GLU A 341 31.61 -2.21 -3.66
CA GLU A 341 31.33 -2.92 -2.40
C GLU A 341 32.53 -2.94 -1.45
N GLN A 342 33.74 -3.03 -2.00
CA GLN A 342 35.00 -2.96 -1.25
C GLN A 342 35.42 -1.53 -0.86
N GLY A 343 34.57 -0.53 -1.14
CA GLY A 343 34.78 0.85 -0.72
C GLY A 343 35.31 1.78 -1.80
N ALA A 344 35.47 1.33 -3.04
CA ALA A 344 35.84 2.22 -4.13
C ALA A 344 34.78 3.32 -4.31
N ARG A 345 35.23 4.57 -4.45
CA ARG A 345 34.41 5.76 -4.72
C ARG A 345 34.89 6.42 -6.02
N PRO A 346 34.41 5.96 -7.18
CA PRO A 346 34.77 6.55 -8.47
C PRO A 346 34.38 8.04 -8.50
N ARG A 347 35.26 8.87 -9.08
CA ARG A 347 35.09 10.33 -9.22
C ARG A 347 35.07 10.70 -10.68
N LEU A 348 34.59 11.91 -10.97
CA LEU A 348 34.71 12.52 -12.31
C LEU A 348 35.84 13.57 -12.39
N GLU A 349 36.66 13.75 -11.34
CA GLU A 349 37.79 14.69 -11.32
C GLU A 349 38.83 14.36 -12.41
N GLY A 350 39.02 15.27 -13.37
CA GLY A 350 40.07 15.18 -14.41
C GLY A 350 39.62 14.62 -15.76
N GLY A 351 38.34 14.31 -15.92
CA GLY A 351 37.74 13.85 -17.17
C GLY A 351 37.57 12.34 -17.25
N VAL A 352 36.37 11.96 -17.69
CA VAL A 352 35.90 10.65 -18.17
C VAL A 352 36.09 9.46 -17.22
N ASP A 353 34.99 9.02 -16.59
CA ASP A 353 34.84 7.62 -16.20
C ASP A 353 34.30 6.87 -17.43
N ASP A 354 35.12 6.18 -18.20
CA ASP A 354 34.63 5.39 -19.36
C ASP A 354 33.85 4.15 -18.97
N THR A 355 34.04 3.69 -17.73
CA THR A 355 33.54 2.39 -17.29
C THR A 355 32.09 2.45 -16.83
N GLY A 356 31.62 3.63 -16.42
CA GLY A 356 30.30 3.83 -15.81
C GLY A 356 30.26 3.47 -14.32
N ALA A 357 31.41 3.29 -13.69
CA ALA A 357 31.53 2.97 -12.27
C ALA A 357 30.90 4.04 -11.35
N ALA A 358 31.00 5.32 -11.70
CA ALA A 358 30.36 6.42 -10.97
C ALA A 358 28.83 6.30 -11.03
N LYS A 359 28.28 5.98 -12.20
CA LYS A 359 26.84 5.76 -12.38
C LYS A 359 26.36 4.49 -11.68
N LEU A 360 27.19 3.44 -11.64
CA LEU A 360 26.91 2.24 -10.85
C LEU A 360 26.87 2.54 -9.36
N LEU A 361 27.80 3.35 -8.85
CA LEU A 361 27.80 3.81 -7.46
C LEU A 361 26.52 4.57 -7.13
N VAL A 362 26.12 5.54 -7.96
CA VAL A 362 24.87 6.31 -7.80
C VAL A 362 23.65 5.38 -7.81
N THR A 363 23.58 4.48 -8.80
CA THR A 363 22.46 3.54 -8.95
C THR A 363 22.34 2.62 -7.74
N ARG A 364 23.46 2.03 -7.31
CA ARG A 364 23.51 1.18 -6.13
C ARG A 364 23.15 1.95 -4.86
N ALA A 365 23.69 3.14 -4.65
CA ALA A 365 23.43 3.95 -3.46
C ALA A 365 21.95 4.33 -3.34
N GLY A 366 21.32 4.80 -4.44
CA GLY A 366 19.90 5.12 -4.47
C GLY A 366 19.02 3.90 -4.18
N LEU A 367 19.29 2.75 -4.82
CA LEU A 367 18.53 1.52 -4.60
C LEU A 367 18.69 0.98 -3.17
N LEU A 368 19.90 0.99 -2.62
CA LEU A 368 20.15 0.55 -1.24
C LEU A 368 19.52 1.49 -0.23
N ALA A 369 19.58 2.80 -0.44
CA ALA A 369 18.91 3.77 0.43
C ALA A 369 17.41 3.44 0.55
N ARG A 370 16.73 3.18 -0.57
CA ARG A 370 15.30 2.80 -0.56
C ARG A 370 15.04 1.45 0.08
N ARG A 371 15.91 0.47 -0.16
CA ARG A 371 15.77 -0.89 0.36
C ARG A 371 15.98 -0.93 1.87
N ASP A 372 17.03 -0.29 2.34
CA ASP A 372 17.51 -0.39 3.72
C ASP A 372 16.88 0.67 4.63
N ARG A 373 16.46 1.81 4.06
CA ARG A 373 15.89 2.96 4.79
C ARG A 373 14.61 3.49 4.13
N PRO A 374 13.57 2.67 3.87
CA PRO A 374 12.34 3.10 3.19
C PRO A 374 11.58 4.21 3.93
N GLU A 375 11.75 4.32 5.24
CA GLU A 375 11.14 5.36 6.08
C GLU A 375 11.61 6.78 5.71
N LEU A 376 12.78 6.91 5.08
CA LEU A 376 13.32 8.19 4.61
C LEU A 376 12.70 8.67 3.28
N PHE A 377 11.72 7.94 2.74
CA PHE A 377 11.10 8.22 1.44
C PHE A 377 9.59 8.48 1.52
N GLY A 378 9.08 8.93 2.68
CA GLY A 378 7.66 9.16 2.93
C GLY A 378 7.13 10.57 2.60
N SER A 379 7.99 11.59 2.47
CA SER A 379 7.58 12.99 2.30
C SER A 379 8.33 13.67 1.14
N TYR A 380 7.96 14.88 0.72
CA TYR A 380 8.71 15.64 -0.29
C TYR A 380 8.80 17.10 0.13
N ALA A 381 10.01 17.61 0.29
CA ALA A 381 10.27 19.01 0.59
C ALA A 381 11.39 19.56 -0.32
N PRO A 382 11.15 20.63 -1.08
CA PRO A 382 12.21 21.29 -1.84
C PRO A 382 13.25 21.92 -0.90
N LEU A 383 14.52 21.95 -1.32
CA LEU A 383 15.59 22.64 -0.61
C LEU A 383 16.20 23.70 -1.53
N GLU A 384 16.20 24.95 -1.07
CA GLU A 384 16.73 26.08 -1.83
C GLU A 384 18.21 26.32 -1.50
N ALA A 385 19.03 26.44 -2.54
CA ALA A 385 20.40 26.92 -2.41
C ALA A 385 20.44 28.45 -2.39
N THR A 386 21.49 29.01 -1.80
CA THR A 386 21.76 30.46 -1.77
C THR A 386 23.13 30.76 -2.39
N GLY A 387 23.36 31.98 -2.86
CA GLY A 387 24.62 32.40 -3.50
C GLY A 387 24.53 32.55 -5.03
N GLU A 388 25.62 32.95 -5.66
CA GLU A 388 25.65 33.36 -7.08
C GLU A 388 25.34 32.22 -8.07
N ALA A 389 25.59 30.95 -7.69
CA ALA A 389 25.32 29.77 -8.51
C ALA A 389 24.07 28.99 -8.07
N ALA A 390 23.21 29.54 -7.19
CA ALA A 390 22.05 28.82 -6.64
C ALA A 390 21.14 28.20 -7.71
N GLY A 391 20.94 28.88 -8.85
CA GLY A 391 20.12 28.38 -9.96
C GLY A 391 20.65 27.10 -10.65
N HIS A 392 21.88 26.67 -10.33
CA HIS A 392 22.50 25.45 -10.84
C HIS A 392 22.37 24.25 -9.89
N VAL A 393 21.70 24.42 -8.76
CA VAL A 393 21.38 23.34 -7.82
C VAL A 393 19.91 22.97 -7.96
N LEU A 394 19.64 21.66 -8.00
CA LEU A 394 18.31 21.12 -7.71
C LEU A 394 18.44 20.22 -6.48
N ALA A 395 17.69 20.50 -5.42
CA ALA A 395 17.76 19.74 -4.18
C ALA A 395 16.38 19.53 -3.54
N PHE A 396 16.18 18.36 -2.94
CA PHE A 396 14.96 18.03 -2.21
C PHE A 396 15.22 16.97 -1.13
N ASP A 397 14.41 17.00 -0.07
CA ASP A 397 14.36 16.01 1.00
C ASP A 397 13.14 15.10 0.83
N ARG A 398 13.33 13.78 1.04
CA ARG A 398 12.28 12.77 0.99
C ARG A 398 11.77 12.26 2.35
N GLY A 399 12.22 12.88 3.45
CA GLY A 399 11.91 12.47 4.82
C GLY A 399 13.15 12.10 5.64
N GLY A 400 14.32 12.57 5.22
CA GLY A 400 15.63 12.21 5.74
C GLY A 400 16.56 11.60 4.69
N ALA A 401 16.16 11.60 3.41
CA ALA A 401 17.02 11.33 2.27
C ALA A 401 17.06 12.55 1.35
N ILE A 402 18.17 13.30 1.38
CA ILE A 402 18.37 14.51 0.59
C ILE A 402 19.11 14.19 -0.69
N THR A 403 18.50 14.56 -1.80
CA THR A 403 19.11 14.53 -3.13
C THR A 403 19.59 15.92 -3.49
N VAL A 404 20.84 16.03 -3.93
CA VAL A 404 21.42 17.29 -4.43
C VAL A 404 22.08 16.99 -5.77
N VAL A 405 21.67 17.70 -6.83
CA VAL A 405 22.22 17.50 -8.18
C VAL A 405 22.58 18.80 -8.86
N THR A 406 23.60 18.73 -9.72
CA THR A 406 23.99 19.83 -10.63
C THR A 406 23.05 19.88 -11.82
N ARG A 407 22.54 21.07 -12.13
CA ARG A 407 21.85 21.37 -13.39
C ARG A 407 22.56 22.51 -14.12
N LEU A 408 22.41 22.55 -15.44
CA LEU A 408 23.05 23.56 -16.30
C LEU A 408 24.58 23.61 -16.09
N PRO A 409 25.31 22.48 -16.22
CA PRO A 409 26.73 22.40 -15.91
C PRO A 409 27.63 23.28 -16.81
N LEU A 410 27.26 23.53 -18.07
CA LEU A 410 28.07 24.38 -18.95
C LEU A 410 28.02 25.84 -18.50
N GLY A 411 26.83 26.33 -18.14
CA GLY A 411 26.67 27.66 -17.56
C GLY A 411 27.39 27.82 -16.22
N LEU A 412 27.43 26.76 -15.40
CA LEU A 412 28.20 26.73 -14.15
C LEU A 412 29.71 26.84 -14.42
N ALA A 413 30.23 26.07 -15.37
CA ALA A 413 31.64 26.11 -15.73
C ALA A 413 32.04 27.47 -16.32
N ALA A 414 31.22 28.05 -17.21
CA ALA A 414 31.47 29.35 -17.82
C ALA A 414 31.56 30.51 -16.79
N ARG A 415 30.84 30.37 -15.68
CA ARG A 415 30.83 31.30 -14.54
C ARG A 415 32.02 31.12 -13.58
N GLY A 416 32.77 30.03 -13.71
CA GLY A 416 33.93 29.73 -12.84
C GLY A 416 33.60 28.82 -11.65
N GLY A 417 32.49 28.07 -11.72
CA GLY A 417 32.11 27.09 -10.70
C GLY A 417 31.15 27.63 -9.63
N TRP A 418 31.11 26.97 -8.48
CA TRP A 418 30.08 27.19 -7.46
C TRP A 418 30.22 28.50 -6.67
N GLY A 419 31.41 29.12 -6.63
CA GLY A 419 31.64 30.37 -5.91
C GLY A 419 31.24 30.29 -4.44
N ASP A 420 30.41 31.23 -3.99
CA ASP A 420 29.89 31.34 -2.62
C ASP A 420 28.62 30.52 -2.35
N THR A 421 28.25 29.61 -3.26
CA THR A 421 26.95 28.92 -3.21
C THR A 421 26.88 27.88 -2.09
N ARG A 422 25.80 27.94 -1.31
CA ARG A 422 25.58 27.09 -0.12
C ARG A 422 24.19 26.48 -0.12
N LEU A 423 24.07 25.32 0.52
CA LEU A 423 22.81 24.63 0.75
C LEU A 423 22.58 24.48 2.26
N SER A 424 21.46 25.02 2.75
CA SER A 424 21.03 24.85 4.13
C SER A 424 20.37 23.49 4.31
N LEU A 425 21.00 22.60 5.08
CA LEU A 425 20.41 21.31 5.43
C LEU A 425 19.51 21.42 6.66
N PRO A 426 18.43 20.63 6.76
CA PRO A 426 17.65 20.54 7.99
C PRO A 426 18.53 20.09 9.17
N PRO A 427 18.17 20.45 10.41
CA PRO A 427 18.96 20.11 11.59
C PRO A 427 19.20 18.60 11.69
N GLY A 428 20.45 18.19 11.81
CA GLY A 428 20.84 16.79 11.86
C GLY A 428 22.25 16.55 11.34
N ARG A 429 22.68 15.29 11.48
CA ARG A 429 23.92 14.78 10.91
C ARG A 429 23.56 13.96 9.67
N TRP A 430 24.24 14.24 8.56
CA TRP A 430 23.93 13.67 7.27
C TRP A 430 25.16 13.01 6.66
N THR A 431 25.05 11.76 6.25
CA THR A 431 26.12 11.06 5.52
C THR A 431 25.81 11.02 4.04
N ASP A 432 26.71 11.57 3.23
CA ASP A 432 26.70 11.36 1.78
C ASP A 432 27.09 9.91 1.49
N THR A 433 26.14 9.14 0.98
CA THR A 433 26.34 7.74 0.62
C THR A 433 27.31 7.54 -0.54
N LEU A 434 27.52 8.58 -1.36
CA LEU A 434 28.42 8.54 -2.51
C LEU A 434 29.86 8.81 -2.09
N SER A 435 30.15 9.89 -1.37
CA SER A 435 31.53 10.19 -0.93
C SER A 435 31.91 9.56 0.42
N GLY A 436 30.93 9.18 1.24
CA GLY A 436 31.13 8.80 2.65
C GLY A 436 31.32 9.98 3.60
N ARG A 437 31.24 11.23 3.11
CA ARG A 437 31.43 12.43 3.93
C ARG A 437 30.23 12.68 4.82
N VAL A 438 30.49 13.17 6.02
CA VAL A 438 29.46 13.61 6.96
C VAL A 438 29.36 15.14 6.92
N VAL A 439 28.14 15.66 6.80
CA VAL A 439 27.85 17.10 6.71
C VAL A 439 26.67 17.48 7.63
N SER A 440 26.57 18.75 7.98
CA SER A 440 25.51 19.29 8.83
C SER A 440 25.40 20.81 8.68
N GLY A 441 24.19 21.36 8.84
CA GLY A 441 23.95 22.80 8.80
C GLY A 441 24.08 23.37 7.38
N ASP A 442 24.72 24.53 7.26
CA ASP A 442 24.86 25.24 5.99
C ASP A 442 26.19 24.88 5.29
N VAL A 443 26.10 24.18 4.16
CA VAL A 443 27.23 23.49 3.51
C VAL A 443 27.56 24.14 2.18
N ALA A 444 28.86 24.35 1.90
CA ALA A 444 29.29 24.82 0.59
C ALA A 444 29.02 23.76 -0.48
N VAL A 445 28.33 24.13 -1.57
CA VAL A 445 28.00 23.19 -2.65
C VAL A 445 29.26 22.72 -3.38
N SER A 446 30.28 23.57 -3.47
CA SER A 446 31.61 23.21 -4.00
C SER A 446 32.29 22.08 -3.23
N GLU A 447 32.08 22.02 -1.93
CA GLU A 447 32.59 20.94 -1.10
C GLU A 447 31.74 19.68 -1.33
N MET A 448 30.42 19.80 -1.24
CA MET A 448 29.48 18.68 -1.36
C MET A 448 29.56 17.95 -2.71
N LEU A 449 29.65 18.71 -3.80
CA LEU A 449 29.65 18.19 -5.19
C LEU A 449 31.05 18.22 -5.83
N GLY A 450 32.11 18.18 -5.01
CA GLY A 450 33.49 18.24 -5.49
C GLY A 450 33.95 16.96 -6.20
N ASP A 451 33.54 15.79 -5.70
CA ASP A 451 33.94 14.48 -6.24
C ASP A 451 33.03 14.01 -7.38
N LEU A 452 31.73 14.32 -7.27
CA LEU A 452 30.67 13.99 -8.21
C LEU A 452 29.69 15.16 -8.32
N PRO A 453 29.03 15.37 -9.47
CA PRO A 453 28.04 16.43 -9.67
C PRO A 453 26.71 16.17 -8.94
N VAL A 454 26.66 15.14 -8.10
CA VAL A 454 25.49 14.69 -7.34
C VAL A 454 25.90 14.23 -5.95
N ALA A 455 25.00 14.38 -4.97
CA ALA A 455 25.15 13.85 -3.62
C ALA A 455 23.81 13.24 -3.15
N LEU A 456 23.90 12.14 -2.40
CA LEU A 456 22.76 11.50 -1.74
C LEU A 456 23.05 11.43 -0.25
N LEU A 457 22.50 12.40 0.49
CA LEU A 457 22.70 12.51 1.93
C LEU A 457 21.58 11.75 2.64
N LEU A 458 21.94 10.75 3.42
CA LEU A 458 21.01 10.11 4.34
C LEU A 458 21.22 10.68 5.73
N ARG A 459 20.11 10.95 6.43
CA ARG A 459 20.16 11.28 7.84
C ARG A 459 20.78 10.09 8.59
N ASP A 460 21.83 10.38 9.36
CA ASP A 460 22.43 9.42 10.25
C ASP A 460 21.44 9.11 11.36
N GLN A 461 20.98 7.86 11.37
CA GLN A 461 19.81 7.40 12.14
C GLN A 461 18.53 8.11 11.66
N ALA A 462 17.35 7.55 11.94
CA ALA A 462 16.15 8.39 12.00
C ALA A 462 16.45 9.60 12.93
N PRO A 463 15.66 10.70 13.01
CA PRO A 463 15.59 11.34 14.32
C PRO A 463 15.49 10.19 15.32
N PRO A 464 16.40 10.07 16.30
CA PRO A 464 16.28 8.95 17.19
C PRO A 464 14.81 9.00 17.64
N ALA A 465 14.09 7.88 17.53
CA ALA A 465 13.23 7.58 18.66
C ALA A 465 14.24 7.72 19.79
N GLU A 466 14.20 8.86 20.49
CA GLU A 466 15.22 9.31 21.44
C GLU A 466 15.64 8.02 22.13
N GLN A 467 16.89 7.57 21.88
CA GLN A 467 17.23 6.16 22.12
C GLN A 467 17.50 6.05 23.61
N HIS A 468 16.39 6.15 24.33
CA HIS A 468 16.24 6.06 25.75
C HIS A 468 16.76 4.70 26.13
N GLY A 469 17.62 4.69 27.13
CA GLY A 469 18.12 3.46 27.70
C GLY A 469 16.96 2.58 28.15
N ARG A 470 17.23 1.28 28.31
CA ARG A 470 16.26 0.28 28.80
C ARG A 470 15.53 0.68 30.09
N PHE A 471 16.12 1.56 30.89
CA PHE A 471 15.59 2.02 32.18
C PHE A 471 15.23 3.50 32.19
N ASP A 472 15.22 4.14 31.02
CA ASP A 472 14.86 5.53 30.93
C ASP A 472 13.33 5.64 30.98
N VAL A 473 12.81 6.64 31.68
CA VAL A 473 11.37 6.82 31.85
C VAL A 473 10.95 8.27 31.70
N TRP A 474 9.89 8.50 30.93
CA TRP A 474 9.31 9.82 30.77
C TRP A 474 8.47 10.16 32.01
N ALA A 475 8.91 11.18 32.76
CA ALA A 475 8.20 11.63 33.95
C ALA A 475 8.30 13.15 34.10
N PRO A 476 7.60 13.93 33.24
CA PRO A 476 7.81 15.37 33.10
C PRO A 476 7.36 16.19 34.31
N ARG A 477 6.46 15.64 35.13
CA ARG A 477 5.93 16.31 36.31
C ARG A 477 6.67 15.91 37.60
N ALA A 478 7.51 14.87 37.53
CA ALA A 478 8.29 14.44 38.68
C ALA A 478 9.34 15.49 39.06
N ALA A 479 9.48 15.74 40.35
CA ALA A 479 10.59 16.46 40.96
C ALA A 479 11.82 15.55 41.17
N SER A 480 11.61 14.25 41.39
CA SER A 480 12.68 13.26 41.51
C SER A 480 12.23 11.86 41.05
N VAL A 481 13.14 11.11 40.43
CA VAL A 481 12.95 9.71 40.06
C VAL A 481 14.14 8.89 40.53
N THR A 482 13.87 7.74 41.15
CA THR A 482 14.88 6.74 41.52
C THR A 482 14.53 5.40 40.91
N LEU A 483 15.46 4.81 40.17
CA LEU A 483 15.36 3.44 39.68
C LEU A 483 15.68 2.48 40.83
N GLN A 484 14.78 1.56 41.12
CA GLN A 484 15.05 0.43 42.01
C GLN A 484 15.40 -0.79 41.15
N VAL A 485 16.51 -1.48 41.44
CA VAL A 485 16.94 -2.71 40.78
C VAL A 485 17.25 -3.76 41.85
N GLY A 486 16.37 -4.75 41.99
CA GLY A 486 16.35 -5.61 43.17
C GLY A 486 16.27 -4.79 44.47
N ASP A 487 17.28 -4.90 45.31
CA ASP A 487 17.41 -4.13 46.56
C ASP A 487 18.20 -2.81 46.40
N GLU A 488 18.82 -2.58 45.24
CA GLU A 488 19.61 -1.38 44.97
C GLU A 488 18.72 -0.21 44.50
N ARG A 489 19.06 1.01 44.91
CA ARG A 489 18.41 2.24 44.48
C ARG A 489 19.41 3.15 43.78
N ILE A 490 19.09 3.52 42.55
CA ILE A 490 19.92 4.30 41.65
C ILE A 490 19.21 5.62 41.36
N ALA A 491 19.82 6.74 41.72
CA ALA A 491 19.29 8.05 41.40
C ALA A 491 19.22 8.23 39.87
N MET A 492 18.17 8.87 39.37
CA MET A 492 18.03 9.21 37.96
C MET A 492 18.20 10.72 37.74
N SER A 493 18.70 11.10 36.56
CA SER A 493 18.85 12.49 36.14
C SER A 493 17.85 12.81 35.02
N ARG A 494 17.11 13.91 35.19
CA ARG A 494 16.19 14.45 34.18
C ARG A 494 16.96 15.11 33.03
N GLY A 495 16.68 14.67 31.80
CA GLY A 495 17.13 15.26 30.54
C GLY A 495 16.35 16.53 30.19
N ALA A 496 16.73 17.16 29.07
CA ALA A 496 16.06 18.37 28.56
C ALA A 496 14.70 18.07 27.89
N ASP A 497 14.48 16.80 27.56
CA ASP A 497 13.31 16.16 26.97
C ASP A 497 12.35 15.59 28.02
N ASP A 498 12.63 15.84 29.31
CA ASP A 498 11.86 15.33 30.46
C ASP A 498 11.93 13.82 30.70
N TRP A 499 12.84 13.12 30.01
CA TRP A 499 13.17 11.74 30.29
C TRP A 499 14.18 11.63 31.42
N TRP A 500 14.00 10.63 32.28
CA TRP A 500 14.90 10.35 33.39
C TRP A 500 15.76 9.16 33.03
N ALA A 501 17.08 9.28 33.19
CA ALA A 501 18.04 8.20 32.93
C ALA A 501 18.85 7.86 34.19
N PRO A 502 19.29 6.60 34.38
CA PRO A 502 20.12 6.22 35.52
C PRO A 502 21.45 7.01 35.57
N THR A 503 21.82 7.52 36.74
CA THR A 503 23.07 8.31 36.90
C THR A 503 24.35 7.45 36.89
N GLN A 504 24.20 6.13 36.95
CA GLN A 504 25.28 5.15 36.89
C GLN A 504 24.84 3.94 36.05
N PRO A 505 25.79 3.17 35.49
CA PRO A 505 25.45 1.95 34.75
C PRO A 505 24.66 0.96 35.61
N VAL A 506 23.63 0.37 35.02
CA VAL A 506 22.81 -0.69 35.62
C VAL A 506 23.34 -2.05 35.11
N PRO A 507 23.39 -3.11 35.95
CA PRO A 507 23.87 -4.42 35.52
C PRO A 507 23.19 -4.96 34.25
N ASP A 508 24.00 -5.57 33.38
CA ASP A 508 23.52 -6.32 32.22
C ASP A 508 22.83 -7.63 32.66
N GLY A 509 21.91 -8.13 31.84
CA GLY A 509 21.16 -9.36 32.10
C GLY A 509 19.74 -9.14 32.62
N GLU A 510 19.13 -10.22 33.11
CA GLU A 510 17.76 -10.26 33.64
C GLU A 510 17.73 -9.70 35.07
N VAL A 511 17.02 -8.57 35.27
CA VAL A 511 16.86 -7.92 36.58
C VAL A 511 15.42 -7.48 36.81
N ASP A 512 14.99 -7.54 38.08
CA ASP A 512 13.74 -6.95 38.55
C ASP A 512 13.95 -5.47 38.87
N TYR A 513 13.07 -4.61 38.37
CA TYR A 513 13.20 -3.17 38.50
C TYR A 513 11.86 -2.43 38.55
N GLY A 514 11.91 -1.18 39.05
CA GLY A 514 10.76 -0.27 39.09
C GLY A 514 11.20 1.15 39.46
N TYR A 515 10.25 2.08 39.54
CA TYR A 515 10.55 3.49 39.76
C TYR A 515 9.90 4.03 41.02
N LEU A 516 10.65 4.81 41.79
CA LEU A 516 10.14 5.62 42.91
C LEU A 516 10.02 7.07 42.41
N ILE A 517 8.81 7.62 42.42
CA ILE A 517 8.50 8.99 41.96
C ILE A 517 8.20 9.89 43.17
N ASP A 518 8.83 11.06 43.26
CA ASP A 518 8.53 12.11 44.26
C ASP A 518 8.39 11.62 45.70
N ASP A 519 9.37 10.84 46.16
CA ASP A 519 9.45 10.23 47.50
C ASP A 519 8.42 9.12 47.80
N ALA A 520 7.81 8.50 46.77
CA ALA A 520 6.96 7.33 46.94
C ALA A 520 7.65 6.23 47.76
N GLU A 521 6.94 5.60 48.70
CA GLU A 521 7.50 4.57 49.58
C GLU A 521 7.80 3.25 48.85
N ARG A 522 7.01 2.95 47.81
CA ARG A 522 7.08 1.72 47.03
C ARG A 522 7.37 2.04 45.57
N ALA A 523 8.28 1.27 44.97
CA ALA A 523 8.54 1.35 43.55
C ALA A 523 7.31 0.85 42.75
N VAL A 524 6.94 1.58 41.72
CA VAL A 524 5.89 1.20 40.76
C VAL A 524 6.53 0.58 39.51
N PRO A 525 5.81 -0.29 38.79
CA PRO A 525 6.31 -0.90 37.57
C PRO A 525 6.60 0.15 36.48
N ASP A 526 7.41 -0.24 35.52
CA ASP A 526 7.69 0.50 34.32
C ASP A 526 6.44 0.60 33.43
N PRO A 527 5.99 1.82 33.04
CA PRO A 527 4.97 2.03 32.01
C PRO A 527 5.22 1.24 30.73
N ARG A 528 6.49 1.09 30.34
CA ARG A 528 6.98 0.39 29.14
C ARG A 528 7.47 -1.03 29.44
N SER A 529 7.06 -1.61 30.58
CA SER A 529 7.47 -2.95 30.99
C SER A 529 7.27 -3.97 29.87
N ARG A 530 8.30 -4.79 29.65
CA ARG A 530 8.28 -5.93 28.72
C ARG A 530 7.86 -7.23 29.38
N ARG A 531 7.86 -7.31 30.72
CA ARG A 531 7.51 -8.53 31.48
C ARG A 531 7.14 -8.19 32.92
N GLN A 532 6.06 -8.83 33.41
CA GLN A 532 5.57 -8.68 34.80
C GLN A 532 5.39 -10.04 35.48
N PRO A 533 6.45 -10.64 36.03
CA PRO A 533 6.39 -11.98 36.60
C PRO A 533 5.51 -12.04 37.86
N ASP A 534 5.47 -10.97 38.65
CA ASP A 534 4.78 -10.91 39.95
C ASP A 534 3.50 -10.05 39.89
N GLY A 535 2.90 -9.92 38.69
CA GLY A 535 1.67 -9.17 38.44
C GLY A 535 1.86 -7.66 38.27
N VAL A 536 0.79 -6.96 37.91
CA VAL A 536 0.82 -5.53 37.47
C VAL A 536 1.16 -4.51 38.57
N HIS A 537 1.31 -4.95 39.82
CA HIS A 537 1.81 -4.11 40.93
C HIS A 537 3.25 -4.45 41.34
N GLY A 538 3.81 -5.52 40.77
CA GLY A 538 5.15 -6.01 41.04
C GLY A 538 6.23 -5.14 40.40
N LEU A 539 7.47 -5.54 40.63
CA LEU A 539 8.59 -4.99 39.85
C LEU A 539 8.52 -5.57 38.44
N SER A 540 8.84 -4.72 37.47
CA SER A 540 9.03 -5.13 36.08
C SER A 540 10.27 -5.99 35.98
N ARG A 541 10.31 -6.89 35.00
CA ARG A 541 11.52 -7.67 34.71
C ARG A 541 12.01 -7.36 33.31
N THR A 542 13.31 -7.17 33.16
CA THR A 542 13.89 -6.98 31.83
C THR A 542 13.70 -8.23 30.99
N PHE A 543 13.37 -8.06 29.71
CA PHE A 543 13.22 -9.15 28.75
C PHE A 543 13.96 -8.77 27.46
N ASP A 544 14.81 -9.66 26.95
CA ASP A 544 15.51 -9.49 25.68
C ASP A 544 14.76 -10.25 24.58
N PRO A 545 14.01 -9.56 23.69
CA PRO A 545 13.28 -10.23 22.63
C PRO A 545 14.18 -10.88 21.58
N ALA A 546 15.43 -10.45 21.45
CA ALA A 546 16.39 -10.99 20.49
C ALA A 546 17.00 -12.34 20.95
N ALA A 547 16.71 -12.77 22.17
CA ALA A 547 17.18 -14.06 22.69
C ALA A 547 16.46 -15.26 22.06
N HIS A 548 15.31 -15.05 21.41
CA HIS A 548 14.58 -16.10 20.70
C HIS A 548 15.15 -16.31 19.29
N ASP A 549 15.47 -17.56 18.96
CA ASP A 549 15.98 -17.96 17.65
C ASP A 549 14.81 -18.34 16.73
N TRP A 550 14.30 -17.36 15.99
CA TRP A 550 13.16 -17.50 15.10
C TRP A 550 13.43 -18.46 13.94
N ALA A 551 12.50 -19.39 13.67
CA ALA A 551 12.58 -20.31 12.53
C ALA A 551 11.88 -19.76 11.27
N ASP A 552 11.31 -18.56 11.34
CA ASP A 552 10.43 -17.95 10.34
C ASP A 552 11.15 -17.13 9.25
N THR A 553 12.46 -17.29 9.06
CA THR A 553 13.23 -16.53 8.04
C THR A 553 12.69 -16.62 6.61
N GLY A 554 11.92 -17.66 6.29
CA GLY A 554 11.24 -17.85 5.00
C GLY A 554 9.77 -17.40 4.97
N TRP A 555 9.25 -16.89 6.08
CA TRP A 555 7.87 -16.41 6.20
C TRP A 555 7.71 -15.07 5.49
N THR A 556 6.74 -14.98 4.59
CA THR A 556 6.44 -13.77 3.80
C THR A 556 5.14 -13.10 4.23
N GLY A 557 4.57 -13.50 5.36
CA GLY A 557 3.23 -13.09 5.80
C GLY A 557 2.09 -13.67 4.95
N ARG A 558 0.87 -13.31 5.34
CA ARG A 558 -0.39 -13.60 4.64
C ARG A 558 -1.07 -12.29 4.25
N GLN A 559 -1.79 -12.28 3.14
CA GLN A 559 -2.64 -11.15 2.79
C GLN A 559 -4.00 -11.33 3.48
N LEU A 560 -4.56 -10.27 4.07
CA LEU A 560 -5.90 -10.33 4.65
C LEU A 560 -6.97 -10.67 3.58
N ALA A 561 -6.81 -10.13 2.38
CA ALA A 561 -7.72 -10.37 1.26
C ALA A 561 -7.88 -11.87 0.95
N GLY A 562 -9.09 -12.38 1.11
CA GLY A 562 -9.46 -13.78 0.85
C GLY A 562 -9.19 -14.74 2.02
N SER A 563 -8.50 -14.29 3.07
CA SER A 563 -8.16 -15.10 4.24
C SER A 563 -9.35 -15.36 5.16
N VAL A 564 -9.18 -16.33 6.07
CA VAL A 564 -10.10 -16.60 7.19
C VAL A 564 -9.38 -16.34 8.52
N ILE A 565 -10.04 -15.58 9.40
CA ILE A 565 -9.56 -15.26 10.75
C ILE A 565 -10.20 -16.22 11.77
N TYR A 566 -9.46 -16.61 12.80
CA TYR A 566 -9.97 -17.38 13.94
C TYR A 566 -9.66 -16.63 15.24
N GLU A 567 -10.69 -16.08 15.86
CA GLU A 567 -10.60 -15.40 17.15
C GLU A 567 -10.54 -16.44 18.28
N LEU A 568 -9.51 -16.36 19.12
CA LEU A 568 -9.35 -17.24 20.28
C LEU A 568 -8.88 -16.49 21.54
N HIS A 569 -9.36 -16.96 22.68
CA HIS A 569 -8.96 -16.51 24.01
C HIS A 569 -8.04 -17.55 24.66
N VAL A 570 -6.79 -17.19 24.89
CA VAL A 570 -5.73 -18.11 25.35
C VAL A 570 -6.13 -18.87 26.61
N GLY A 571 -6.75 -18.20 27.58
CA GLY A 571 -7.12 -18.79 28.87
C GLY A 571 -8.23 -19.84 28.81
N THR A 572 -9.08 -19.81 27.78
CA THR A 572 -10.24 -20.72 27.64
C THR A 572 -10.19 -21.63 26.41
N PHE A 573 -9.29 -21.36 25.46
CA PHE A 573 -9.12 -22.20 24.27
C PHE A 573 -8.69 -23.63 24.62
N THR A 574 -7.90 -23.80 25.67
CA THR A 574 -7.43 -25.11 26.15
C THR A 574 -7.66 -25.28 27.66
N PRO A 575 -7.73 -26.52 28.16
CA PRO A 575 -7.80 -26.80 29.61
C PRO A 575 -6.66 -26.14 30.40
N GLU A 576 -5.46 -26.10 29.85
CA GLU A 576 -4.28 -25.46 30.45
C GLU A 576 -4.36 -23.93 30.38
N GLY A 577 -4.90 -23.36 29.30
CA GLY A 577 -5.06 -21.92 29.14
C GLY A 577 -3.75 -21.18 28.85
N THR A 578 -2.87 -21.75 28.03
CA THR A 578 -1.52 -21.22 27.75
C THR A 578 -1.20 -21.23 26.26
N PHE A 579 -0.21 -20.42 25.85
CA PHE A 579 0.28 -20.36 24.47
C PHE A 579 0.82 -21.71 23.98
N ASP A 580 1.60 -22.42 24.80
CA ASP A 580 2.17 -23.72 24.43
C ASP A 580 1.09 -24.79 24.25
N ALA A 581 -0.02 -24.71 25.01
CA ALA A 581 -1.15 -25.62 24.84
C ALA A 581 -1.96 -25.29 23.57
N ALA A 582 -2.17 -24.00 23.28
CA ALA A 582 -2.83 -23.55 22.05
C ALA A 582 -2.03 -23.97 20.79
N LEU A 583 -0.69 -23.92 20.86
CA LEU A 583 0.21 -24.35 19.79
C LEU A 583 -0.02 -25.82 19.38
N ALA A 584 -0.48 -26.68 20.28
CA ALA A 584 -0.77 -28.09 20.00
C ALA A 584 -2.06 -28.30 19.17
N ARG A 585 -2.79 -27.23 18.80
CA ARG A 585 -4.07 -27.29 18.07
C ARG A 585 -4.02 -26.69 16.66
N LEU A 586 -2.85 -26.29 16.17
CA LEU A 586 -2.72 -25.63 14.85
C LEU A 586 -3.13 -26.52 13.67
N ASP A 587 -3.02 -27.85 13.81
CA ASP A 587 -3.47 -28.79 12.78
C ASP A 587 -5.00 -28.75 12.60
N HIS A 588 -5.74 -28.60 13.71
CA HIS A 588 -7.18 -28.42 13.71
C HIS A 588 -7.58 -27.12 13.00
N LEU A 589 -6.97 -25.99 13.38
CA LEU A 589 -7.25 -24.68 12.77
C LEU A 589 -6.97 -24.68 11.26
N ARG A 590 -5.84 -25.28 10.85
CA ARG A 590 -5.52 -25.44 9.43
C ARG A 590 -6.56 -26.30 8.70
N SER A 591 -7.14 -27.30 9.36
CA SER A 591 -8.12 -28.20 8.74
C SER A 591 -9.41 -27.48 8.31
N ILE A 592 -9.76 -26.40 9.01
CA ILE A 592 -10.91 -25.54 8.70
C ILE A 592 -10.52 -24.27 7.91
N GLY A 593 -9.32 -24.25 7.33
CA GLY A 593 -8.87 -23.21 6.42
C GLY A 593 -8.53 -21.86 7.07
N VAL A 594 -8.18 -21.86 8.35
CA VAL A 594 -7.71 -20.64 9.04
C VAL A 594 -6.37 -20.21 8.47
N ASP A 595 -6.28 -18.94 8.10
CA ASP A 595 -5.05 -18.28 7.63
C ASP A 595 -4.46 -17.34 8.68
N PHE A 596 -5.29 -16.81 9.58
CA PHE A 596 -4.88 -15.98 10.72
C PHE A 596 -5.53 -16.43 12.01
N VAL A 597 -4.75 -16.50 13.09
CA VAL A 597 -5.28 -16.53 14.46
C VAL A 597 -5.31 -15.11 15.00
N GLU A 598 -6.47 -14.67 15.44
CA GLU A 598 -6.63 -13.43 16.21
C GLU A 598 -6.69 -13.76 17.70
N LEU A 599 -5.68 -13.33 18.45
CA LEU A 599 -5.64 -13.50 19.90
C LEU A 599 -6.38 -12.34 20.55
N LEU A 600 -7.34 -12.65 21.43
CA LEU A 600 -7.85 -11.67 22.40
C LEU A 600 -6.70 -11.03 23.19
N PRO A 601 -6.89 -9.84 23.81
CA PRO A 601 -5.79 -9.08 24.37
C PRO A 601 -5.00 -9.88 25.40
N VAL A 602 -3.68 -9.95 25.20
CA VAL A 602 -2.77 -10.70 26.08
C VAL A 602 -2.04 -9.79 27.07
N ASN A 603 -2.36 -8.49 27.05
CA ASN A 603 -1.71 -7.49 27.87
C ASN A 603 -1.87 -7.78 29.36
N ALA A 604 -0.84 -7.47 30.15
CA ALA A 604 -0.87 -7.77 31.58
C ALA A 604 -1.99 -6.98 32.29
N PHE A 605 -2.90 -7.73 32.90
CA PHE A 605 -3.97 -7.27 33.80
C PHE A 605 -3.76 -7.82 35.22
N ASN A 606 -4.50 -7.29 36.20
CA ASN A 606 -4.49 -7.81 37.57
C ASN A 606 -5.44 -8.99 37.74
N GLY A 607 -4.97 -10.09 38.34
CA GLY A 607 -5.75 -11.33 38.50
C GLY A 607 -5.12 -12.52 37.78
N THR A 608 -5.86 -13.63 37.73
CA THR A 608 -5.42 -14.90 37.12
C THR A 608 -6.11 -15.23 35.80
N HIS A 609 -7.25 -14.59 35.53
CA HIS A 609 -8.04 -14.70 34.30
C HIS A 609 -8.87 -13.44 34.08
N ASN A 610 -8.98 -13.05 32.82
CA ASN A 610 -9.74 -11.93 32.29
C ASN A 610 -9.88 -12.18 30.79
N TRP A 611 -10.82 -11.52 30.09
CA TRP A 611 -10.82 -11.51 28.63
C TRP A 611 -9.58 -10.83 28.03
N GLY A 612 -9.01 -9.87 28.75
CA GLY A 612 -7.80 -9.13 28.38
C GLY A 612 -7.97 -7.62 28.35
N TYR A 613 -9.21 -7.13 28.24
CA TYR A 613 -9.53 -5.70 28.08
C TYR A 613 -9.17 -4.84 29.31
N ASP A 614 -9.00 -5.45 30.49
CA ASP A 614 -8.47 -4.77 31.69
C ASP A 614 -6.93 -4.65 31.70
N GLY A 615 -6.26 -4.79 30.55
CA GLY A 615 -4.82 -4.62 30.43
C GLY A 615 -4.36 -3.22 30.81
N VAL A 616 -3.26 -3.12 31.58
CA VAL A 616 -2.67 -1.83 32.01
C VAL A 616 -1.26 -1.61 31.51
N LEU A 617 -0.60 -2.65 30.98
CA LEU A 617 0.76 -2.60 30.46
C LEU A 617 0.78 -3.09 29.01
N TRP A 618 0.72 -2.14 28.08
CA TRP A 618 0.56 -2.40 26.65
C TRP A 618 1.71 -3.20 26.00
N SER A 619 2.86 -3.26 26.67
CA SER A 619 4.04 -3.99 26.18
C SER A 619 4.36 -5.29 26.92
N ALA A 620 3.56 -5.70 27.91
CA ALA A 620 3.79 -6.89 28.70
C ALA A 620 2.74 -7.95 28.39
N VAL A 621 3.18 -9.14 27.97
CA VAL A 621 2.33 -10.34 27.88
C VAL A 621 2.02 -10.86 29.28
N HIS A 622 0.77 -11.19 29.56
CA HIS A 622 0.32 -11.71 30.86
C HIS A 622 1.07 -13.00 31.23
N GLU A 623 1.73 -13.01 32.40
CA GLU A 623 2.60 -14.11 32.80
C GLU A 623 1.82 -15.43 32.99
N GLY A 624 0.53 -15.35 33.37
CA GLY A 624 -0.36 -16.51 33.53
C GLY A 624 -0.57 -17.33 32.25
N TYR A 625 -0.42 -16.73 31.07
CA TYR A 625 -0.50 -17.44 29.79
C TYR A 625 0.83 -18.09 29.37
N GLY A 626 1.91 -17.86 30.12
CA GLY A 626 3.28 -18.31 29.84
C GLY A 626 4.28 -17.17 29.57
N GLY A 627 3.83 -15.91 29.57
CA GLY A 627 4.66 -14.73 29.39
C GLY A 627 5.23 -14.55 27.95
N PRO A 628 6.10 -13.56 27.75
CA PRO A 628 6.55 -13.15 26.40
C PRO A 628 7.33 -14.24 25.65
N ALA A 629 8.09 -15.08 26.35
CA ALA A 629 8.83 -16.17 25.71
C ALA A 629 7.91 -17.27 25.15
N ALA A 630 6.76 -17.54 25.81
CA ALA A 630 5.77 -18.48 25.29
C ALA A 630 5.00 -17.89 24.10
N TYR A 631 4.76 -16.58 24.12
CA TYR A 631 4.18 -15.85 22.99
C TYR A 631 5.04 -15.99 21.73
N GLN A 632 6.35 -15.74 21.81
CA GLN A 632 7.26 -15.89 20.66
C GLN A 632 7.23 -17.32 20.09
N ARG A 633 7.24 -18.35 20.94
CA ARG A 633 7.10 -19.76 20.49
C ARG A 633 5.77 -20.03 19.78
N PHE A 634 4.68 -19.43 20.25
CA PHE A 634 3.38 -19.58 19.61
C PHE A 634 3.35 -18.95 18.22
N VAL A 635 3.85 -17.72 18.07
CA VAL A 635 3.94 -17.04 16.78
C VAL A 635 4.84 -17.81 15.80
N ASP A 636 6.03 -18.23 16.23
CA ASP A 636 6.96 -19.01 15.40
C ASP A 636 6.33 -20.33 14.95
N GLY A 637 5.60 -20.99 15.87
CA GLY A 637 4.82 -22.18 15.58
C GLY A 637 3.70 -21.95 14.57
N CYS A 638 2.95 -20.85 14.68
CA CYS A 638 1.94 -20.44 13.70
C CYS A 638 2.56 -20.24 12.31
N HIS A 639 3.68 -19.52 12.22
CA HIS A 639 4.40 -19.29 10.95
C HIS A 639 4.87 -20.61 10.33
N ALA A 640 5.38 -21.55 11.12
CA ALA A 640 5.77 -22.88 10.64
C ALA A 640 4.59 -23.68 10.07
N TRP A 641 3.37 -23.45 10.55
CA TRP A 641 2.13 -24.02 10.01
C TRP A 641 1.52 -23.20 8.87
N GLY A 642 2.10 -22.06 8.56
CA GLY A 642 1.66 -21.15 7.52
C GLY A 642 0.46 -20.30 7.92
N ILE A 643 0.26 -20.08 9.22
CA ILE A 643 -0.82 -19.30 9.83
C ILE A 643 -0.21 -17.99 10.36
N GLY A 644 -0.81 -16.85 10.03
CA GLY A 644 -0.40 -15.57 10.59
C GLY A 644 -1.04 -15.31 11.96
N VAL A 645 -0.47 -14.38 12.73
CA VAL A 645 -1.01 -14.00 14.05
C VAL A 645 -1.43 -12.53 14.05
N ILE A 646 -2.67 -12.28 14.48
CA ILE A 646 -3.23 -10.96 14.75
C ILE A 646 -3.32 -10.80 16.26
N GLN A 647 -2.77 -9.72 16.81
CA GLN A 647 -2.92 -9.39 18.23
C GLN A 647 -3.99 -8.31 18.42
N ASP A 648 -5.02 -8.61 19.20
CA ASP A 648 -5.94 -7.58 19.70
C ASP A 648 -5.22 -6.67 20.71
N VAL A 649 -5.26 -5.36 20.49
CA VAL A 649 -4.58 -4.35 21.30
C VAL A 649 -5.54 -3.24 21.74
N VAL A 650 -5.45 -2.90 23.02
CA VAL A 650 -6.34 -1.93 23.67
C VAL A 650 -5.58 -0.64 23.97
N HIS A 651 -5.77 0.36 23.11
CA HIS A 651 -5.13 1.67 23.25
C HIS A 651 -6.11 2.80 23.58
N ASN A 652 -7.42 2.52 23.66
CA ASN A 652 -8.45 3.51 23.92
C ASN A 652 -8.70 3.77 25.42
N HIS A 653 -8.31 2.83 26.29
CA HIS A 653 -8.38 2.94 27.75
C HIS A 653 -7.31 2.05 28.42
N LEU A 654 -7.31 2.03 29.76
CA LEU A 654 -6.50 1.14 30.59
C LEU A 654 -7.42 0.50 31.65
N GLY A 655 -7.09 -0.73 32.04
CA GLY A 655 -7.84 -1.43 33.09
C GLY A 655 -7.84 -0.71 34.46
N PRO A 656 -8.80 -1.06 35.33
CA PRO A 656 -9.05 -0.35 36.59
C PRO A 656 -8.04 -0.61 37.70
N SER A 657 -7.19 -1.64 37.60
CA SER A 657 -6.16 -1.95 38.60
C SER A 657 -4.77 -2.10 37.97
N GLY A 658 -3.79 -1.38 38.52
CA GLY A 658 -2.38 -1.40 38.10
C GLY A 658 -1.96 -0.29 37.15
N ASN A 659 -2.84 0.66 36.81
CA ASN A 659 -2.49 1.83 36.02
C ASN A 659 -1.77 2.89 36.87
N TYR A 660 -0.44 2.98 36.73
CA TYR A 660 0.40 3.97 37.41
C TYR A 660 0.78 5.17 36.55
N LEU A 661 0.32 5.25 35.29
CA LEU A 661 0.69 6.33 34.36
C LEU A 661 0.48 7.75 34.90
N PRO A 662 -0.60 8.05 35.67
CA PRO A 662 -0.79 9.39 36.25
C PRO A 662 0.31 9.83 37.21
N MET A 663 1.07 8.89 37.80
CA MET A 663 2.22 9.22 38.66
C MET A 663 3.41 9.73 37.85
N PHE A 664 3.60 9.23 36.62
CA PHE A 664 4.73 9.60 35.77
C PHE A 664 4.48 10.93 35.06
N GLY A 665 3.30 11.10 34.45
CA GLY A 665 3.06 12.25 33.60
C GLY A 665 1.63 12.36 33.08
N PRO A 666 1.39 13.32 32.16
CA PRO A 666 0.09 13.53 31.54
C PRO A 666 -0.23 12.49 30.47
N TYR A 667 -0.23 11.20 30.80
CA TYR A 667 -0.64 10.14 29.89
C TYR A 667 -2.15 10.13 29.63
N LEU A 668 -2.93 10.64 30.59
CA LEU A 668 -4.38 10.76 30.53
C LEU A 668 -4.77 12.24 30.46
N LYS A 669 -5.90 12.54 29.81
CA LYS A 669 -6.51 13.86 29.74
C LYS A 669 -7.87 13.90 30.43
N GLN A 670 -8.39 15.11 30.65
CA GLN A 670 -9.68 15.28 31.31
C GLN A 670 -10.82 14.70 30.45
N GLY A 671 -11.68 13.91 31.07
CA GLY A 671 -12.82 13.23 30.43
C GLY A 671 -12.70 11.72 30.59
N ALA A 672 -13.78 11.01 30.32
CA ALA A 672 -13.82 9.55 30.36
C ALA A 672 -14.69 9.03 29.21
N ASN A 673 -14.37 7.83 28.72
CA ASN A 673 -15.23 7.02 27.88
C ASN A 673 -15.98 5.99 28.74
N THR A 674 -16.58 4.96 28.13
CA THR A 674 -17.35 3.93 28.84
C THR A 674 -16.49 3.11 29.82
N TRP A 675 -15.19 2.97 29.54
CA TRP A 675 -14.30 2.04 30.26
C TRP A 675 -13.28 2.74 31.17
N GLY A 676 -12.99 4.03 30.95
CA GLY A 676 -12.06 4.76 31.80
C GLY A 676 -11.73 6.17 31.33
N ASP A 677 -10.71 6.75 31.95
CA ASP A 677 -10.19 8.08 31.58
C ASP A 677 -9.69 8.12 30.13
N LEU A 678 -9.82 9.27 29.48
CA LEU A 678 -9.34 9.46 28.11
C LEU A 678 -7.81 9.48 28.06
N ILE A 679 -7.24 8.77 27.08
CA ILE A 679 -5.81 8.86 26.76
C ILE A 679 -5.48 10.23 26.16
N ASN A 680 -4.34 10.80 26.54
CA ASN A 680 -3.90 12.12 26.07
C ASN A 680 -3.26 12.06 24.69
N LEU A 681 -4.06 12.17 23.63
CA LEU A 681 -3.61 12.08 22.24
C LEU A 681 -3.36 13.42 21.54
N ASP A 682 -3.86 14.52 22.12
CA ASP A 682 -3.89 15.85 21.52
C ASP A 682 -3.58 17.01 22.51
N GLY A 683 -3.44 16.71 23.81
CA GLY A 683 -3.14 17.70 24.85
C GLY A 683 -1.65 17.96 25.08
N GLU A 684 -1.32 18.60 26.20
CA GLU A 684 0.06 18.87 26.60
C GLU A 684 0.84 17.57 26.81
N GLY A 685 2.02 17.44 26.18
CA GLY A 685 2.85 16.23 26.27
C GLY A 685 2.31 15.04 25.45
N SER A 686 1.23 15.20 24.68
CA SER A 686 0.62 14.13 23.88
C SER A 686 1.56 13.48 22.88
N HIS A 687 2.56 14.21 22.37
CA HIS A 687 3.58 13.64 21.46
C HIS A 687 4.22 12.36 22.04
N GLU A 688 4.61 12.38 23.32
CA GLU A 688 5.23 11.24 23.99
C GLU A 688 4.23 10.10 24.27
N VAL A 689 2.98 10.45 24.54
CA VAL A 689 1.90 9.45 24.75
C VAL A 689 1.57 8.73 23.44
N ARG A 690 1.49 9.47 22.33
CA ARG A 690 1.32 8.90 20.98
C ARG A 690 2.51 8.01 20.63
N ARG A 691 3.75 8.47 20.87
CA ARG A 691 4.96 7.67 20.64
C ARG A 691 4.96 6.40 21.49
N PHE A 692 4.52 6.46 22.75
CA PHE A 692 4.34 5.30 23.63
C PHE A 692 3.39 4.24 23.03
N ILE A 693 2.26 4.66 22.45
CA ILE A 693 1.34 3.76 21.74
C ILE A 693 1.99 3.19 20.46
N LEU A 694 2.62 4.04 19.65
CA LEU A 694 3.25 3.62 18.39
C LEU A 694 4.44 2.69 18.62
N ASP A 695 5.13 2.80 19.75
CA ASP A 695 6.18 1.88 20.18
C ASP A 695 5.62 0.51 20.61
N SER A 696 4.44 0.50 21.25
CA SER A 696 3.69 -0.74 21.51
C SER A 696 3.34 -1.45 20.20
N VAL A 697 2.73 -0.72 19.26
CA VAL A 697 2.40 -1.21 17.90
C VAL A 697 3.65 -1.77 17.21
N ARG A 698 4.74 -1.00 17.19
CA ARG A 698 6.00 -1.44 16.56
C ARG A 698 6.55 -2.70 17.20
N MET A 699 6.55 -2.79 18.53
CA MET A 699 7.08 -3.94 19.26
C MET A 699 6.38 -5.25 18.86
N TRP A 700 5.05 -5.25 18.73
CA TRP A 700 4.33 -6.45 18.32
C TRP A 700 4.82 -6.96 16.97
N PHE A 701 5.05 -6.05 16.01
CA PHE A 701 5.54 -6.40 14.67
C PHE A 701 7.04 -6.72 14.61
N THR A 702 7.89 -6.06 15.41
CA THR A 702 9.35 -6.22 15.33
C THR A 702 9.91 -7.26 16.28
N ASP A 703 9.40 -7.31 17.50
CA ASP A 703 9.98 -8.11 18.59
C ASP A 703 9.19 -9.42 18.78
N MET A 704 7.88 -9.39 18.50
CA MET A 704 6.97 -10.53 18.64
C MET A 704 6.50 -11.11 17.30
N HIS A 705 6.95 -10.53 16.18
CA HIS A 705 6.73 -10.99 14.80
C HIS A 705 5.26 -11.17 14.37
N VAL A 706 4.27 -10.56 15.04
CA VAL A 706 2.87 -10.68 14.62
C VAL A 706 2.67 -10.14 13.19
N ASP A 707 1.62 -10.58 12.50
CA ASP A 707 1.31 -10.19 11.12
C ASP A 707 0.17 -9.17 11.04
N GLY A 708 -0.57 -8.97 12.12
CA GLY A 708 -1.55 -7.90 12.19
C GLY A 708 -1.88 -7.47 13.62
N LEU A 709 -2.58 -6.36 13.73
CA LEU A 709 -3.18 -5.88 14.97
C LEU A 709 -4.67 -5.62 14.75
N ARG A 710 -5.50 -6.08 15.68
CA ARG A 710 -6.89 -5.64 15.82
C ARG A 710 -6.92 -4.55 16.88
N LEU A 711 -7.44 -3.38 16.52
CA LEU A 711 -7.43 -2.16 17.33
C LEU A 711 -8.80 -2.03 17.99
N ASP A 712 -8.82 -2.24 19.30
CA ASP A 712 -10.03 -2.20 20.11
C ASP A 712 -10.66 -0.81 20.15
N ALA A 713 -11.99 -0.78 20.02
CA ALA A 713 -12.89 0.37 20.17
C ALA A 713 -12.29 1.69 19.66
N VAL A 714 -11.85 1.74 18.39
CA VAL A 714 -11.11 2.90 17.87
C VAL A 714 -11.93 4.20 17.89
N HIS A 715 -13.26 4.08 17.93
CA HIS A 715 -14.20 5.18 18.06
C HIS A 715 -14.10 5.91 19.41
N ALA A 716 -13.49 5.29 20.43
CA ALA A 716 -13.25 5.88 21.74
C ALA A 716 -11.89 6.61 21.84
N LEU A 717 -11.07 6.58 20.79
CA LEU A 717 -9.85 7.38 20.69
C LEU A 717 -10.24 8.85 20.43
N SER A 718 -10.12 9.69 21.45
CA SER A 718 -10.34 11.13 21.33
C SER A 718 -9.05 11.81 20.89
N ASP A 719 -8.93 12.11 19.59
CA ASP A 719 -7.76 12.75 19.00
C ASP A 719 -8.14 13.83 17.99
N GLU A 720 -7.92 15.10 18.36
CA GLU A 720 -8.13 16.26 17.49
C GLU A 720 -6.85 16.72 16.76
N SER A 721 -5.78 15.92 16.79
CA SER A 721 -4.53 16.25 16.12
C SER A 721 -4.72 16.40 14.59
N PRO A 722 -3.93 17.25 13.91
CA PRO A 722 -4.02 17.40 12.44
C PRO A 722 -3.85 16.08 11.66
N MET A 723 -3.13 15.12 12.22
CA MET A 723 -3.05 13.74 11.75
C MET A 723 -3.55 12.84 12.87
N HIS A 724 -4.65 12.14 12.62
CA HIS A 724 -5.23 11.22 13.59
C HIS A 724 -4.25 10.09 13.92
N LEU A 725 -4.26 9.58 15.16
CA LEU A 725 -3.36 8.52 15.61
C LEU A 725 -3.45 7.27 14.72
N LEU A 726 -4.66 6.90 14.30
CA LEU A 726 -4.88 5.76 13.40
C LEU A 726 -4.23 5.97 12.03
N GLU A 727 -4.28 7.19 11.49
CA GLU A 727 -3.59 7.53 10.26
C GLU A 727 -2.06 7.44 10.44
N GLN A 728 -1.55 7.95 11.57
CA GLN A 728 -0.14 7.83 11.93
C GLN A 728 0.31 6.37 12.07
N MET A 729 -0.50 5.51 12.69
CA MET A 729 -0.27 4.07 12.78
C MET A 729 -0.19 3.43 11.39
N ALA A 730 -1.13 3.74 10.49
CA ALA A 730 -1.12 3.22 9.13
C ALA A 730 0.15 3.61 8.36
N VAL A 731 0.64 4.84 8.53
CA VAL A 731 1.90 5.30 7.93
C VAL A 731 3.11 4.52 8.44
N GLU A 732 3.25 4.40 9.76
CA GLU A 732 4.40 3.72 10.38
C GLU A 732 4.40 2.22 10.08
N VAL A 733 3.23 1.57 10.14
CA VAL A 733 3.07 0.14 9.83
C VAL A 733 3.26 -0.12 8.33
N GLY A 734 2.79 0.77 7.46
CA GLY A 734 3.05 0.68 6.02
C GLY A 734 4.54 0.75 5.69
N ALA A 735 5.29 1.65 6.34
CA ALA A 735 6.75 1.72 6.20
C ALA A 735 7.44 0.47 6.74
N LEU A 736 6.97 -0.06 7.88
CA LEU A 736 7.51 -1.29 8.48
C LEU A 736 7.22 -2.53 7.62
N SER A 737 6.01 -2.65 7.07
CA SER A 737 5.60 -3.70 6.13
C SER A 737 6.51 -3.73 4.90
N ALA A 738 6.79 -2.55 4.31
CA ALA A 738 7.73 -2.43 3.20
C ALA A 738 9.17 -2.83 3.59
N HIS A 739 9.62 -2.45 4.79
CA HIS A 739 10.95 -2.81 5.30
C HIS A 739 11.10 -4.32 5.53
N GLN A 740 10.11 -4.95 6.19
CA GLN A 740 10.11 -6.38 6.49
C GLN A 740 9.75 -7.25 5.27
N ARG A 741 9.19 -6.66 4.20
CA ARG A 741 8.74 -7.35 2.97
C ARG A 741 7.69 -8.43 3.21
N ARG A 742 6.82 -8.19 4.19
CA ARG A 742 5.62 -8.99 4.44
C ARG A 742 4.44 -8.06 4.71
N PRO A 743 3.22 -8.43 4.34
CA PRO A 743 2.03 -7.67 4.72
C PRO A 743 1.93 -7.58 6.25
N LEU A 744 1.70 -6.38 6.76
CA LEU A 744 1.34 -6.12 8.16
C LEU A 744 -0.02 -5.45 8.14
N THR A 745 -1.00 -6.02 8.84
CA THR A 745 -2.40 -5.62 8.74
C THR A 745 -2.88 -4.88 9.98
N LEU A 746 -3.64 -3.79 9.80
CA LEU A 746 -4.37 -3.10 10.88
C LEU A 746 -5.88 -3.24 10.67
N ILE A 747 -6.57 -3.80 11.66
CA ILE A 747 -8.01 -4.03 11.67
C ILE A 747 -8.63 -3.16 12.76
N ALA A 748 -9.61 -2.32 12.44
CA ALA A 748 -10.31 -1.52 13.44
C ALA A 748 -11.58 -2.21 13.93
N GLU A 749 -11.79 -2.22 15.24
CA GLU A 749 -13.13 -2.38 15.81
C GLU A 749 -13.78 -1.01 15.96
N SER A 750 -14.93 -0.79 15.30
CA SER A 750 -15.60 0.50 15.31
C SER A 750 -17.11 0.36 15.20
N ASP A 751 -17.82 0.96 16.16
CA ASP A 751 -19.29 1.09 16.16
C ASP A 751 -19.79 2.26 15.30
N LEU A 752 -18.95 2.87 14.44
CA LEU A 752 -19.34 4.09 13.71
C LEU A 752 -19.95 3.82 12.34
N ASN A 753 -19.76 2.63 11.76
CA ASN A 753 -20.04 2.34 10.35
C ASN A 753 -19.48 3.41 9.40
N ASP A 754 -18.25 3.86 9.67
CA ASP A 754 -17.60 4.93 8.92
C ASP A 754 -16.42 4.38 8.10
N PRO A 755 -16.52 4.32 6.75
CA PRO A 755 -15.48 3.80 5.89
C PRO A 755 -14.23 4.70 5.85
N THR A 756 -14.23 5.89 6.46
CA THR A 756 -13.05 6.75 6.58
C THR A 756 -11.88 5.99 7.22
N LEU A 757 -12.15 5.07 8.15
CA LEU A 757 -11.13 4.25 8.81
C LEU A 757 -10.30 3.43 7.82
N VAL A 758 -10.97 2.83 6.82
CA VAL A 758 -10.38 1.88 5.87
C VAL A 758 -10.27 2.43 4.45
N THR A 759 -10.74 3.65 4.21
CA THR A 759 -10.52 4.35 2.95
C THR A 759 -9.01 4.64 2.84
N PRO A 760 -8.36 4.35 1.69
CA PRO A 760 -6.96 4.67 1.50
C PRO A 760 -6.66 6.15 1.77
N ARG A 761 -5.44 6.47 2.19
CA ARG A 761 -5.07 7.87 2.52
C ARG A 761 -5.15 8.80 1.31
N GLU A 762 -4.80 8.30 0.13
CA GLU A 762 -5.00 9.00 -1.14
C GLU A 762 -6.49 9.27 -1.48
N GLY A 763 -7.40 8.51 -0.87
CA GLY A 763 -8.85 8.70 -0.92
C GLY A 763 -9.41 9.57 0.21
N GLY A 764 -8.56 10.09 1.11
CA GLY A 764 -8.96 10.93 2.24
C GLY A 764 -9.32 10.20 3.53
N GLY A 765 -9.03 8.89 3.63
CA GLY A 765 -9.22 8.12 4.87
C GLY A 765 -7.96 7.95 5.70
N TYR A 766 -8.05 7.19 6.79
CA TYR A 766 -6.90 6.88 7.65
C TYR A 766 -5.99 5.78 7.08
N GLY A 767 -6.49 4.97 6.15
CA GLY A 767 -5.71 3.94 5.47
C GLY A 767 -5.47 2.67 6.30
N LEU A 768 -6.31 2.35 7.29
CA LEU A 768 -6.31 1.03 7.90
C LEU A 768 -6.73 -0.03 6.86
N ASP A 769 -6.35 -1.28 7.07
CA ASP A 769 -6.59 -2.34 6.10
C ASP A 769 -8.06 -2.78 6.13
N ALA A 770 -8.61 -3.01 7.32
CA ALA A 770 -9.98 -3.46 7.49
C ALA A 770 -10.64 -2.93 8.76
N GLN A 771 -11.95 -3.13 8.86
CA GLN A 771 -12.72 -2.88 10.06
C GLN A 771 -13.76 -3.98 10.27
N TRP A 772 -14.14 -4.22 11.52
CA TRP A 772 -15.27 -5.06 11.84
C TRP A 772 -16.58 -4.44 11.32
N SER A 773 -17.53 -5.31 10.96
CA SER A 773 -18.88 -4.94 10.55
C SER A 773 -19.91 -5.80 11.28
N ASP A 774 -20.34 -5.32 12.44
CA ASP A 774 -21.32 -6.01 13.28
C ASP A 774 -22.72 -6.04 12.67
N ASP A 775 -23.03 -5.13 11.73
CA ASP A 775 -24.26 -5.17 10.97
C ASP A 775 -24.45 -6.52 10.23
N PHE A 776 -23.37 -7.17 9.80
CA PHE A 776 -23.43 -8.53 9.25
C PHE A 776 -23.86 -9.55 10.31
N HIS A 777 -23.20 -9.50 11.47
CA HIS A 777 -23.55 -10.37 12.60
C HIS A 777 -25.03 -10.22 12.96
N HIS A 778 -25.49 -8.99 13.19
CA HIS A 778 -26.87 -8.71 13.57
C HIS A 778 -27.84 -9.23 12.52
N ALA A 779 -27.60 -8.96 11.23
CA ALA A 779 -28.49 -9.43 10.18
C ALA A 779 -28.56 -10.96 10.05
N VAL A 780 -27.43 -11.66 10.22
CA VAL A 780 -27.39 -13.14 10.22
C VAL A 780 -28.08 -13.69 11.45
N HIS A 781 -27.80 -13.16 12.64
CA HIS A 781 -28.40 -13.58 13.90
C HIS A 781 -29.91 -13.47 13.84
N VAL A 782 -30.45 -12.30 13.49
CA VAL A 782 -31.90 -12.07 13.41
C VAL A 782 -32.56 -12.92 12.35
N ALA A 783 -31.91 -13.13 11.19
CA ALA A 783 -32.45 -13.99 10.14
C ALA A 783 -32.65 -15.44 10.60
N LEU A 784 -31.77 -15.94 11.49
CA LEU A 784 -31.77 -17.32 11.98
C LEU A 784 -32.58 -17.52 13.27
N THR A 785 -32.43 -16.62 14.25
CA THR A 785 -33.03 -16.74 15.59
C THR A 785 -34.38 -16.03 15.71
N ARG A 786 -34.61 -15.00 14.89
CA ARG A 786 -35.73 -14.05 15.00
C ARG A 786 -35.74 -13.23 16.32
N GLU A 787 -34.65 -13.20 17.06
CA GLU A 787 -34.50 -12.28 18.19
C GLU A 787 -34.43 -10.84 17.69
N THR A 788 -35.17 -9.91 18.31
CA THR A 788 -35.24 -8.49 17.88
C THR A 788 -35.10 -7.53 19.05
N GLU A 789 -34.51 -7.98 20.16
CA GLU A 789 -34.30 -7.17 21.36
C GLU A 789 -33.04 -6.30 21.23
N GLY A 790 -32.97 -5.18 21.95
CA GLY A 790 -31.80 -4.29 21.92
C GLY A 790 -31.44 -3.78 20.52
N TYR A 791 -30.17 -3.94 20.13
CA TYR A 791 -29.67 -3.50 18.83
C TYR A 791 -30.12 -4.36 17.64
N TYR A 792 -30.75 -5.52 17.87
CA TYR A 792 -31.26 -6.40 16.81
C TYR A 792 -32.53 -5.89 16.13
N ALA A 793 -33.27 -4.97 16.75
CA ALA A 793 -34.60 -4.56 16.32
C ALA A 793 -34.67 -4.05 14.87
N ASP A 794 -33.65 -3.30 14.43
CA ASP A 794 -33.62 -2.70 13.08
C ASP A 794 -33.33 -3.74 11.97
N PHE A 795 -32.89 -4.95 12.34
CA PHE A 795 -32.48 -6.01 11.42
C PHE A 795 -33.55 -7.10 11.19
N GLU A 796 -34.77 -6.94 11.72
CA GLU A 796 -35.87 -7.91 11.60
C GLU A 796 -36.20 -8.36 10.16
N PRO A 797 -36.32 -7.45 9.17
CA PRO A 797 -36.62 -7.84 7.80
C PRO A 797 -35.47 -8.65 7.20
N LEU A 798 -35.76 -9.72 6.45
CA LEU A 798 -34.70 -10.51 5.79
C LEU A 798 -33.92 -9.69 4.76
N SER A 799 -34.55 -8.64 4.23
CA SER A 799 -33.94 -7.63 3.36
C SER A 799 -32.82 -6.85 4.04
N ALA A 800 -32.73 -6.82 5.38
CA ALA A 800 -31.57 -6.28 6.10
C ALA A 800 -30.30 -7.08 5.77
N LEU A 801 -30.38 -8.41 5.81
CA LEU A 801 -29.28 -9.29 5.41
C LEU A 801 -28.93 -9.12 3.93
N GLY A 802 -29.94 -9.01 3.06
CA GLY A 802 -29.71 -8.72 1.63
C GLY A 802 -29.01 -7.37 1.39
N LYS A 803 -29.36 -6.35 2.17
CA LYS A 803 -28.69 -5.05 2.13
C LYS A 803 -27.24 -5.18 2.60
N VAL A 804 -26.97 -5.78 3.76
CA VAL A 804 -25.61 -5.90 4.30
C VAL A 804 -24.69 -6.64 3.32
N LEU A 805 -25.14 -7.78 2.77
CA LEU A 805 -24.37 -8.54 1.78
C LEU A 805 -24.02 -7.76 0.50
N THR A 806 -24.77 -6.71 0.16
CA THR A 806 -24.58 -5.90 -1.06
C THR A 806 -24.02 -4.50 -0.80
N ARG A 807 -24.07 -4.00 0.45
CA ARG A 807 -23.71 -2.63 0.82
C ARG A 807 -22.70 -2.53 1.96
N GLY A 808 -22.33 -3.64 2.59
CA GLY A 808 -21.41 -3.66 3.73
C GLY A 808 -22.09 -3.29 5.04
N PHE A 809 -22.70 -2.10 5.13
CA PHE A 809 -23.44 -1.66 6.31
C PHE A 809 -24.94 -1.64 6.07
N PHE A 810 -25.71 -1.98 7.12
CA PHE A 810 -27.14 -1.75 7.16
C PHE A 810 -27.43 -0.28 7.51
N HIS A 811 -26.74 0.24 8.52
CA HIS A 811 -26.75 1.66 8.84
C HIS A 811 -25.64 2.38 8.07
N ASP A 812 -26.00 2.96 6.94
CA ASP A 812 -25.14 3.69 5.99
C ASP A 812 -25.60 5.16 5.84
N GLY A 813 -26.04 5.75 6.95
CA GLY A 813 -26.72 7.05 7.01
C GLY A 813 -28.22 6.94 7.31
N THR A 814 -28.71 5.73 7.62
CA THR A 814 -30.11 5.48 8.00
C THR A 814 -30.31 5.68 9.51
N PHE A 815 -31.58 5.81 9.92
CA PHE A 815 -31.93 5.94 11.33
C PHE A 815 -31.75 4.61 12.07
N SER A 816 -31.05 4.63 13.21
CA SER A 816 -30.98 3.51 14.15
C SER A 816 -31.95 3.74 15.31
N SER A 817 -32.87 2.81 15.53
CA SER A 817 -33.82 2.88 16.65
C SER A 817 -33.14 2.67 18.00
N PHE A 818 -32.07 1.87 18.06
CA PHE A 818 -31.26 1.66 19.25
C PHE A 818 -30.53 2.94 19.68
N ARG A 819 -29.91 3.65 18.73
CA ARG A 819 -29.17 4.90 19.00
C ARG A 819 -30.03 6.16 18.96
N ASN A 820 -31.27 6.05 18.48
CA ASN A 820 -32.23 7.14 18.29
C ASN A 820 -31.66 8.32 17.47
N ARG A 821 -30.89 8.03 16.40
CA ARG A 821 -30.27 9.01 15.50
C ARG A 821 -29.89 8.38 14.15
N PRO A 822 -29.65 9.19 13.08
CA PRO A 822 -28.95 8.71 11.89
C PRO A 822 -27.57 8.17 12.23
N HIS A 823 -27.18 7.08 11.58
CA HIS A 823 -25.97 6.33 11.90
C HIS A 823 -25.29 5.77 10.64
N GLY A 824 -23.95 5.74 10.67
CA GLY A 824 -23.10 5.25 9.59
C GLY A 824 -23.00 6.14 8.35
N VAL A 825 -22.14 5.71 7.43
CA VAL A 825 -21.83 6.36 6.16
C VAL A 825 -21.76 5.28 5.06
N PRO A 826 -22.21 5.56 3.82
CA PRO A 826 -22.16 4.57 2.75
C PRO A 826 -20.75 4.07 2.44
N PHE A 827 -20.59 2.75 2.41
CA PHE A 827 -19.39 2.09 1.89
C PHE A 827 -19.31 2.27 0.36
N ASP A 828 -18.16 2.71 -0.15
CA ASP A 828 -17.97 2.93 -1.60
C ASP A 828 -17.78 1.58 -2.31
N VAL A 829 -18.89 0.98 -2.74
CA VAL A 829 -18.92 -0.32 -3.43
C VAL A 829 -18.23 -0.32 -4.81
N ASP A 830 -17.85 0.85 -5.34
CA ASP A 830 -17.20 0.98 -6.64
C ASP A 830 -15.68 0.92 -6.53
N ARG A 831 -15.14 1.50 -5.45
CA ARG A 831 -13.69 1.68 -5.26
C ARG A 831 -13.12 0.81 -4.15
N MET A 832 -13.94 0.43 -3.17
CA MET A 832 -13.47 -0.28 -1.99
C MET A 832 -13.73 -1.79 -2.10
N PRO A 833 -12.70 -2.62 -1.90
CA PRO A 833 -12.87 -4.07 -1.89
C PRO A 833 -13.59 -4.54 -0.63
N ALA A 834 -14.48 -5.53 -0.78
CA ALA A 834 -15.31 -6.07 0.30
C ALA A 834 -14.52 -6.70 1.46
N TRP A 835 -13.33 -7.24 1.20
CA TRP A 835 -12.48 -7.85 2.23
C TRP A 835 -12.06 -6.86 3.33
N ARG A 836 -12.23 -5.54 3.12
CA ARG A 836 -12.02 -4.51 4.16
C ARG A 836 -13.04 -4.57 5.29
N LEU A 837 -14.11 -5.34 5.14
CA LEU A 837 -15.05 -5.62 6.21
C LEU A 837 -14.74 -7.01 6.76
N VAL A 838 -14.36 -7.08 8.03
CA VAL A 838 -14.25 -8.32 8.79
C VAL A 838 -15.64 -8.63 9.36
N VAL A 839 -16.14 -9.83 9.11
CA VAL A 839 -17.48 -10.23 9.53
C VAL A 839 -17.44 -11.55 10.27
N ALA A 840 -18.31 -11.67 11.27
CA ALA A 840 -18.44 -12.90 12.04
C ALA A 840 -19.92 -13.22 12.27
N ASN A 841 -20.26 -14.49 12.46
CA ASN A 841 -21.56 -14.87 13.01
C ASN A 841 -21.50 -15.04 14.55
N GLN A 842 -20.29 -15.14 15.11
CA GLN A 842 -20.00 -15.14 16.53
C GLN A 842 -18.61 -14.52 16.75
N ASN A 843 -18.45 -13.76 17.81
CA ASN A 843 -17.17 -13.31 18.34
C ASN A 843 -17.30 -13.23 19.88
N HIS A 844 -16.24 -12.82 20.57
CA HIS A 844 -16.23 -12.76 22.04
C HIS A 844 -17.34 -11.84 22.60
N ASP A 845 -17.61 -10.70 21.98
CA ASP A 845 -18.64 -9.75 22.40
C ASP A 845 -20.05 -10.26 22.13
N GLN A 846 -20.30 -10.76 20.93
CA GLN A 846 -21.65 -11.18 20.50
C GLN A 846 -22.13 -12.43 21.27
N ILE A 847 -21.21 -13.20 21.85
CA ILE A 847 -21.52 -14.27 22.80
C ILE A 847 -21.53 -13.72 24.24
N GLY A 848 -20.43 -13.11 24.68
CA GLY A 848 -20.20 -12.81 26.09
C GLY A 848 -20.94 -11.58 26.62
N ASN A 849 -21.46 -10.71 25.74
CA ASN A 849 -22.41 -9.65 26.07
C ASN A 849 -23.87 -10.11 26.06
N ARG A 850 -24.12 -11.43 26.02
CA ARG A 850 -25.41 -12.01 26.38
C ARG A 850 -25.40 -12.40 27.86
N ALA A 851 -26.57 -12.34 28.51
CA ALA A 851 -26.68 -12.53 29.96
C ALA A 851 -25.99 -13.81 30.48
N ARG A 852 -26.11 -14.92 29.75
CA ARG A 852 -25.50 -16.22 30.11
C ARG A 852 -24.16 -16.50 29.40
N GLY A 853 -23.76 -15.67 28.44
CA GLY A 853 -22.69 -16.00 27.50
C GLY A 853 -23.06 -17.15 26.56
N ASP A 854 -24.34 -17.31 26.22
CA ASP A 854 -24.84 -18.40 25.38
C ASP A 854 -24.43 -18.23 23.92
N ARG A 855 -24.00 -19.34 23.31
CA ARG A 855 -23.74 -19.42 21.87
C ARG A 855 -25.04 -19.60 21.10
N ILE A 856 -25.06 -19.19 19.84
CA ILE A 856 -26.20 -19.46 18.94
C ILE A 856 -26.49 -20.97 18.80
N THR A 857 -25.51 -21.82 19.10
CA THR A 857 -25.64 -23.29 19.16
C THR A 857 -26.71 -23.79 20.13
N GLU A 858 -27.00 -23.06 21.22
CA GLU A 858 -28.05 -23.44 22.17
C GLU A 858 -29.45 -23.30 21.56
N ALA A 859 -29.63 -22.32 20.66
CA ALA A 859 -30.92 -22.00 20.04
C ALA A 859 -31.14 -22.67 18.67
N LEU A 860 -30.07 -22.96 17.93
CA LEU A 860 -30.13 -23.37 16.53
C LEU A 860 -29.90 -24.88 16.33
N ASP A 861 -30.64 -25.45 15.38
CA ASP A 861 -30.40 -26.81 14.89
C ASP A 861 -29.18 -26.88 13.94
N ASP A 862 -28.80 -28.10 13.55
CA ASP A 862 -27.57 -28.33 12.77
C ASP A 862 -27.62 -27.68 11.38
N ASP A 863 -28.80 -27.57 10.76
CA ASP A 863 -28.99 -26.93 9.46
C ASP A 863 -28.91 -25.41 9.57
N GLN A 864 -29.50 -24.82 10.61
CA GLN A 864 -29.39 -23.38 10.87
C GLN A 864 -27.95 -22.95 11.19
N LEU A 865 -27.21 -23.74 11.97
CA LEU A 865 -25.79 -23.51 12.22
C LEU A 865 -24.96 -23.65 10.95
N ALA A 866 -25.25 -24.64 10.11
CA ALA A 866 -24.61 -24.78 8.81
C ALA A 866 -24.96 -23.62 7.85
N CYS A 867 -26.15 -23.02 7.97
CA CYS A 867 -26.51 -21.80 7.25
C CYS A 867 -25.70 -20.59 7.74
N ALA A 868 -25.48 -20.44 9.05
CA ALA A 868 -24.61 -19.38 9.60
C ALA A 868 -23.19 -19.50 9.03
N ALA A 869 -22.62 -20.71 9.04
CA ALA A 869 -21.31 -21.00 8.46
C ALA A 869 -21.25 -20.71 6.95
N LEU A 870 -22.27 -21.14 6.21
CA LEU A 870 -22.40 -20.90 4.76
C LEU A 870 -22.44 -19.40 4.45
N LEU A 871 -23.27 -18.63 5.15
CA LEU A 871 -23.40 -17.19 4.96
C LEU A 871 -22.08 -16.48 5.26
N THR A 872 -21.38 -16.83 6.35
CA THR A 872 -20.08 -16.24 6.73
C THR A 872 -18.99 -16.57 5.70
N LEU A 873 -18.75 -17.85 5.41
CA LEU A 873 -17.64 -18.29 4.56
C LEU A 873 -17.86 -18.04 3.06
N ALA A 874 -19.11 -17.95 2.60
CA ALA A 874 -19.43 -17.59 1.21
C ALA A 874 -19.69 -16.09 1.00
N SER A 875 -19.66 -15.27 2.05
CA SER A 875 -19.77 -13.82 1.95
C SER A 875 -18.58 -13.20 1.17
N PRO A 876 -18.76 -11.99 0.59
CA PRO A 876 -17.67 -11.27 -0.08
C PRO A 876 -16.63 -10.68 0.88
N PHE A 877 -16.89 -10.75 2.18
CA PHE A 877 -16.13 -10.12 3.24
C PHE A 877 -14.96 -11.00 3.70
N THR A 878 -14.20 -10.52 4.69
CA THR A 878 -13.21 -11.31 5.41
C THR A 878 -13.90 -12.03 6.58
N PRO A 879 -14.10 -13.35 6.53
CA PRO A 879 -14.76 -14.08 7.59
C PRO A 879 -13.84 -14.22 8.81
N MET A 880 -14.41 -14.05 9.99
CA MET A 880 -13.84 -14.37 11.28
C MET A 880 -14.72 -15.40 11.98
N LEU A 881 -14.08 -16.41 12.55
CA LEU A 881 -14.72 -17.48 13.31
C LEU A 881 -14.35 -17.32 14.78
N PHE A 882 -15.26 -17.60 15.70
CA PHE A 882 -14.94 -17.65 17.13
C PHE A 882 -14.66 -19.06 17.62
N GLN A 883 -13.70 -19.19 18.54
CA GLN A 883 -13.26 -20.47 19.05
C GLN A 883 -14.42 -21.42 19.43
N GLY A 884 -14.44 -22.62 18.83
CA GLY A 884 -15.44 -23.65 19.05
C GLY A 884 -16.75 -23.52 18.24
N GLU A 885 -16.96 -22.43 17.48
CA GLU A 885 -18.13 -22.34 16.60
C GLU A 885 -18.18 -23.45 15.54
N GLU A 886 -17.00 -23.88 15.07
CA GLU A 886 -16.83 -24.77 13.93
C GLU A 886 -17.34 -26.18 14.22
N TRP A 887 -17.43 -26.56 15.49
CA TRP A 887 -18.00 -27.84 15.93
C TRP A 887 -19.26 -27.62 16.78
N ALA A 888 -19.83 -26.41 16.80
CA ALA A 888 -20.97 -26.10 17.63
C ALA A 888 -20.73 -26.45 19.12
N ALA A 889 -19.68 -25.88 19.71
CA ALA A 889 -19.30 -26.10 21.10
C ALA A 889 -20.49 -25.90 22.05
N SER A 890 -20.64 -26.80 23.03
CA SER A 890 -21.71 -26.69 24.03
C SER A 890 -21.41 -25.68 25.15
N THR A 891 -20.12 -25.36 25.33
CA THR A 891 -19.63 -24.49 26.39
C THR A 891 -19.93 -23.01 26.11
N PRO A 892 -20.46 -22.24 27.07
CA PRO A 892 -20.67 -20.80 26.90
C PRO A 892 -19.34 -20.05 26.76
N PHE A 893 -19.40 -18.76 26.48
CA PHE A 893 -18.28 -17.85 26.69
C PHE A 893 -18.81 -16.62 27.44
N ALA A 894 -18.79 -16.69 28.77
CA ALA A 894 -19.33 -15.63 29.63
C ALA A 894 -18.27 -14.56 29.92
N PHE A 895 -18.72 -13.38 30.35
CA PHE A 895 -17.82 -12.36 30.90
C PHE A 895 -17.27 -12.82 32.26
N PHE A 896 -15.94 -12.89 32.39
CA PHE A 896 -15.26 -13.28 33.62
C PHE A 896 -14.07 -12.37 33.93
N THR A 897 -13.85 -12.11 35.21
CA THR A 897 -12.76 -11.30 35.76
C THR A 897 -12.27 -11.94 37.07
N SER A 898 -11.06 -11.61 37.52
CA SER A 898 -10.52 -12.15 38.78
C SER A 898 -9.77 -11.08 39.56
N HIS A 899 -10.48 -10.00 39.86
CA HIS A 899 -9.89 -8.84 40.55
C HIS A 899 -9.56 -9.24 41.99
N PRO A 900 -8.29 -9.17 42.42
CA PRO A 900 -7.92 -9.46 43.80
C PRO A 900 -8.54 -8.48 44.81
N GLU A 901 -8.86 -7.24 44.38
CA GLU A 901 -9.48 -6.21 45.20
C GLU A 901 -10.99 -6.44 45.35
N PRO A 902 -11.51 -6.72 46.56
CA PRO A 902 -12.92 -7.09 46.76
C PRO A 902 -13.91 -6.00 46.33
N GLU A 903 -13.59 -4.73 46.57
CA GLU A 903 -14.39 -3.59 46.16
C GLU A 903 -14.51 -3.46 44.64
N LEU A 904 -13.42 -3.71 43.91
CA LEU A 904 -13.41 -3.68 42.46
C LEU A 904 -14.19 -4.86 41.89
N GLY A 905 -13.95 -6.06 42.41
CA GLY A 905 -14.72 -7.25 42.02
C GLY A 905 -16.22 -7.08 42.21
N ARG A 906 -16.65 -6.50 43.33
CA ARG A 906 -18.07 -6.18 43.57
C ARG A 906 -18.59 -5.12 42.60
N ALA A 907 -17.84 -4.05 42.35
CA ALA A 907 -18.25 -3.00 41.42
C ALA A 907 -18.41 -3.55 39.99
N THR A 908 -17.52 -4.43 39.55
CA THR A 908 -17.61 -5.11 38.24
C THR A 908 -18.86 -5.99 38.16
N ALA A 909 -19.15 -6.78 39.20
CA ALA A 909 -20.35 -7.63 39.25
C ALA A 909 -21.65 -6.80 39.27
N GLU A 910 -21.72 -5.76 40.11
CA GLU A 910 -22.88 -4.85 40.20
C GLU A 910 -23.10 -4.10 38.87
N GLY A 911 -22.03 -3.56 38.27
CA GLY A 911 -22.11 -2.83 37.00
C GLY A 911 -22.59 -3.71 35.84
N ARG A 912 -22.15 -4.97 35.79
CA ARG A 912 -22.60 -5.92 34.76
C ARG A 912 -24.08 -6.29 34.95
N LEU A 913 -24.53 -6.44 36.19
CA LEU A 913 -25.94 -6.69 36.50
C LEU A 913 -26.82 -5.52 36.05
N GLU A 914 -26.43 -4.28 36.40
CA GLU A 914 -27.15 -3.05 36.01
C GLU A 914 -27.21 -2.87 34.48
N GLU A 915 -26.13 -3.21 33.77
CA GLU A 915 -26.09 -3.19 32.31
C GLU A 915 -27.12 -4.14 31.70
N PHE A 916 -27.18 -5.38 32.17
CA PHE A 916 -28.11 -6.39 31.68
C PHE A 916 -29.57 -6.10 32.04
N GLU A 917 -29.82 -5.57 33.24
CA GLU A 917 -31.16 -5.08 33.64
C GLU A 917 -31.66 -4.01 32.67
N ARG A 918 -30.79 -3.06 32.28
CA ARG A 918 -31.13 -2.00 31.32
C ARG A 918 -31.41 -2.55 29.92
N MET A 919 -30.78 -3.67 29.56
CA MET A 919 -31.02 -4.39 28.31
C MET A 919 -32.25 -5.32 28.36
N GLY A 920 -32.93 -5.43 29.52
CA GLY A 920 -34.19 -6.17 29.66
C GLY A 920 -34.04 -7.64 30.06
N TRP A 921 -32.83 -8.07 30.44
CA TRP A 921 -32.55 -9.46 30.83
C TRP A 921 -32.94 -9.74 32.30
N ASP A 922 -33.20 -11.01 32.61
CA ASP A 922 -33.45 -11.48 33.98
C ASP A 922 -32.15 -11.48 34.80
N PRO A 923 -32.03 -10.68 35.87
CA PRO A 923 -30.82 -10.62 36.70
C PRO A 923 -30.41 -11.96 37.29
N ASP A 924 -31.39 -12.85 37.56
CA ASP A 924 -31.15 -14.14 38.21
C ASP A 924 -30.38 -15.13 37.32
N VAL A 925 -30.25 -14.86 36.01
CA VAL A 925 -29.56 -15.73 35.05
C VAL A 925 -28.15 -15.25 34.68
N VAL A 926 -27.74 -14.06 35.15
CA VAL A 926 -26.43 -13.47 34.88
C VAL A 926 -25.38 -14.13 35.80
N PRO A 927 -24.38 -14.85 35.26
CA PRO A 927 -23.30 -15.40 36.06
C PRO A 927 -22.49 -14.30 36.73
N ASP A 928 -22.09 -14.50 37.98
CA ASP A 928 -21.14 -13.61 38.65
C ASP A 928 -19.80 -13.66 37.90
N PRO A 929 -19.31 -12.52 37.35
CA PRO A 929 -18.06 -12.50 36.62
C PRO A 929 -16.84 -12.81 37.50
N GLN A 930 -16.93 -12.65 38.83
CA GLN A 930 -15.85 -12.97 39.78
C GLN A 930 -15.90 -14.41 40.30
N ASP A 931 -16.95 -15.18 39.99
CA ASP A 931 -17.00 -16.61 40.31
C ASP A 931 -16.02 -17.37 39.38
N PRO A 932 -14.99 -18.07 39.92
CA PRO A 932 -14.05 -18.84 39.10
C PRO A 932 -14.73 -19.92 38.23
N GLU A 933 -15.94 -20.36 38.60
CA GLU A 933 -16.71 -21.29 37.78
C GLU A 933 -17.21 -20.65 36.48
N THR A 934 -17.43 -19.34 36.44
CA THR A 934 -17.79 -18.60 35.21
C THR A 934 -16.68 -18.69 34.16
N PHE A 935 -15.41 -18.55 34.59
CA PHE A 935 -14.25 -18.81 33.73
C PHE A 935 -14.12 -20.29 33.36
N THR A 936 -14.27 -21.20 34.33
CA THR A 936 -14.08 -22.64 34.11
C THR A 936 -15.09 -23.21 33.12
N ARG A 937 -16.37 -22.82 33.22
CA ARG A 937 -17.42 -23.21 32.26
C ARG A 937 -17.24 -22.61 30.86
N SER A 938 -16.45 -21.54 30.75
CA SER A 938 -16.15 -20.91 29.47
C SER A 938 -14.99 -21.58 28.71
N LYS A 939 -14.31 -22.57 29.31
CA LYS A 939 -13.27 -23.38 28.64
C LYS A 939 -13.90 -24.34 27.64
N LEU A 940 -13.28 -24.44 26.46
CA LEU A 940 -13.72 -25.38 25.42
C LEU A 940 -13.55 -26.83 25.87
N ASP A 941 -14.57 -27.65 25.63
CA ASP A 941 -14.48 -29.10 25.77
C ASP A 941 -14.06 -29.73 24.43
N TRP A 942 -12.78 -30.11 24.35
CA TRP A 942 -12.21 -30.72 23.15
C TRP A 942 -12.64 -32.18 22.93
N ASP A 943 -13.24 -32.84 23.93
CA ASP A 943 -13.73 -34.21 23.77
C ASP A 943 -15.02 -34.26 22.92
N GLU A 944 -15.72 -33.13 22.78
CA GLU A 944 -16.94 -32.99 21.97
C GLU A 944 -16.70 -33.18 20.47
N VAL A 945 -15.55 -32.69 19.98
CA VAL A 945 -15.23 -32.44 18.55
C VAL A 945 -15.49 -33.65 17.64
N ALA A 946 -15.27 -34.86 18.14
CA ALA A 946 -15.33 -36.08 17.35
C ALA A 946 -16.70 -36.80 17.38
N THR A 947 -17.72 -36.22 18.02
CA THR A 947 -18.98 -36.93 18.29
C THR A 947 -20.24 -36.17 17.91
N GLY A 948 -21.32 -36.90 17.62
CA GLY A 948 -22.67 -36.36 17.45
C GLY A 948 -22.76 -35.19 16.47
N ARG A 949 -23.46 -34.13 16.89
CA ARG A 949 -23.62 -32.90 16.10
C ARG A 949 -22.29 -32.18 15.83
N HIS A 950 -21.35 -32.28 16.77
CA HIS A 950 -20.09 -31.54 16.70
C HIS A 950 -19.23 -31.98 15.52
N ALA A 951 -19.14 -33.31 15.30
CA ALA A 951 -18.46 -33.86 14.14
C ALA A 951 -19.14 -33.50 12.81
N VAL A 952 -20.47 -33.37 12.80
CA VAL A 952 -21.25 -32.97 11.61
C VAL A 952 -20.92 -31.53 11.24
N LEU A 953 -20.97 -30.61 12.21
CA LEU A 953 -20.69 -29.20 11.95
C LEU A 953 -19.22 -28.97 11.59
N LEU A 954 -18.29 -29.70 12.22
CA LEU A 954 -16.88 -29.60 11.85
C LEU A 954 -16.65 -29.94 10.37
N GLU A 955 -17.33 -30.96 9.84
CA GLU A 955 -17.24 -31.30 8.43
C GLU A 955 -17.86 -30.24 7.52
N VAL A 956 -18.94 -29.56 7.96
CA VAL A 956 -19.50 -28.40 7.26
C VAL A 956 -18.44 -27.30 7.10
N TYR A 957 -17.77 -26.91 8.18
CA TYR A 957 -16.74 -25.87 8.15
C TYR A 957 -15.55 -26.27 7.28
N ARG A 958 -15.05 -27.51 7.41
CA ARG A 958 -13.99 -28.04 6.54
C ARG A 958 -14.37 -27.97 5.05
N ARG A 959 -15.59 -28.37 4.72
CA ARG A 959 -16.07 -28.36 3.33
C ARG A 959 -16.19 -26.94 2.78
N LEU A 960 -16.75 -26.01 3.56
CA LEU A 960 -16.89 -24.61 3.16
C LEU A 960 -15.55 -23.91 3.01
N ALA A 961 -14.58 -24.21 3.89
CA ALA A 961 -13.22 -23.70 3.81
C ALA A 961 -12.51 -24.13 2.51
N VAL A 962 -12.64 -25.41 2.13
CA VAL A 962 -12.12 -25.91 0.84
C VAL A 962 -12.76 -25.16 -0.32
N LEU A 963 -14.09 -24.99 -0.30
CA LEU A 963 -14.82 -24.30 -1.36
C LEU A 963 -14.40 -22.82 -1.47
N ARG A 964 -14.26 -22.11 -0.35
CA ARG A 964 -13.79 -20.71 -0.34
C ARG A 964 -12.41 -20.58 -0.99
N ARG A 965 -11.52 -21.54 -0.75
CA ARG A 965 -10.17 -21.56 -1.32
C ARG A 965 -10.13 -21.93 -2.81
N GLU A 966 -10.98 -22.85 -3.25
CA GLU A 966 -10.99 -23.36 -4.63
C GLU A 966 -11.80 -22.51 -5.60
N LEU A 967 -12.79 -21.76 -5.11
CA LEU A 967 -13.70 -20.96 -5.92
C LEU A 967 -13.30 -19.48 -5.88
N PRO A 968 -12.74 -18.91 -6.97
CA PRO A 968 -12.37 -17.50 -7.01
C PRO A 968 -13.57 -16.57 -6.80
N GLU A 969 -14.79 -17.02 -7.15
CA GLU A 969 -16.01 -16.26 -6.92
C GLU A 969 -16.28 -15.97 -5.44
N LEU A 970 -15.78 -16.80 -4.51
CA LEU A 970 -15.96 -16.62 -3.07
C LEU A 970 -14.95 -15.64 -2.46
N THR A 971 -13.81 -15.42 -3.13
CA THR A 971 -12.76 -14.47 -2.71
C THR A 971 -12.71 -13.20 -3.57
N ASP A 972 -13.56 -13.09 -4.61
CA ASP A 972 -13.70 -11.87 -5.42
C ASP A 972 -14.23 -10.71 -4.55
N PRO A 973 -13.46 -9.61 -4.40
CA PRO A 973 -13.82 -8.51 -3.51
C PRO A 973 -14.81 -7.49 -4.09
N HIS A 974 -15.23 -7.62 -5.34
CA HIS A 974 -16.08 -6.61 -5.98
C HIS A 974 -17.54 -6.75 -5.55
N LEU A 975 -17.97 -5.95 -4.56
CA LEU A 975 -19.36 -5.92 -4.07
C LEU A 975 -20.40 -5.69 -5.17
N ARG A 976 -20.09 -4.94 -6.24
CA ARG A 976 -20.98 -4.75 -7.39
C ARG A 976 -21.38 -6.05 -8.11
N GLN A 977 -20.59 -7.10 -7.99
CA GLN A 977 -20.89 -8.40 -8.58
C GLN A 977 -21.80 -9.26 -7.69
N VAL A 978 -22.05 -8.83 -6.45
CA VAL A 978 -22.92 -9.52 -5.51
C VAL A 978 -24.35 -9.06 -5.73
N GLN A 979 -25.22 -9.99 -6.10
CA GLN A 979 -26.66 -9.75 -6.23
C GLN A 979 -27.38 -10.58 -5.19
N VAL A 980 -28.32 -9.99 -4.46
CA VAL A 980 -29.13 -10.70 -3.49
C VAL A 980 -30.60 -10.48 -3.76
N ASP A 981 -31.33 -11.56 -3.99
CA ASP A 981 -32.79 -11.57 -4.02
C ASP A 981 -33.31 -12.11 -2.69
N VAL A 982 -34.28 -11.40 -2.12
CA VAL A 982 -34.94 -11.79 -0.88
C VAL A 982 -36.43 -11.92 -1.13
N ASP A 983 -37.01 -13.07 -0.75
CA ASP A 983 -38.45 -13.25 -0.64
C ASP A 983 -38.84 -13.26 0.84
N GLU A 984 -39.38 -12.15 1.32
CA GLU A 984 -39.82 -11.99 2.71
C GLU A 984 -40.98 -12.93 3.07
N GLN A 985 -41.86 -13.25 2.11
CA GLN A 985 -43.02 -14.11 2.37
C GLN A 985 -42.62 -15.58 2.44
N ALA A 986 -41.82 -16.04 1.48
CA ALA A 986 -41.28 -17.40 1.46
C ALA A 986 -40.11 -17.57 2.44
N ARG A 987 -39.57 -16.46 3.00
CA ARG A 987 -38.39 -16.42 3.86
C ARG A 987 -37.18 -17.06 3.20
N THR A 988 -36.91 -16.72 1.94
CA THR A 988 -35.75 -17.24 1.20
C THR A 988 -34.80 -16.11 0.79
N LEU A 989 -33.51 -16.45 0.71
CA LEU A 989 -32.46 -15.57 0.22
C LEU A 989 -31.66 -16.28 -0.87
N VAL A 990 -31.41 -15.59 -1.97
CA VAL A 990 -30.55 -16.05 -3.06
C VAL A 990 -29.44 -15.03 -3.30
N MET A 991 -28.21 -15.36 -2.95
CA MET A 991 -27.02 -14.55 -3.25
C MET A 991 -26.29 -15.13 -4.47
N ARG A 992 -26.02 -14.30 -5.47
CA ARG A 992 -25.28 -14.65 -6.69
C ARG A 992 -23.96 -13.91 -6.72
N ARG A 993 -22.88 -14.65 -7.01
CA ARG A 993 -21.51 -14.16 -7.19
C ARG A 993 -20.89 -14.89 -8.37
N GLY A 994 -20.90 -14.26 -9.54
CA GLY A 994 -20.46 -14.90 -10.79
C GLY A 994 -21.27 -16.16 -11.11
N ALA A 995 -20.61 -17.32 -11.17
CA ALA A 995 -21.27 -18.61 -11.41
C ALA A 995 -21.77 -19.30 -10.13
N VAL A 996 -21.43 -18.78 -8.95
CA VAL A 996 -21.76 -19.37 -7.65
C VAL A 996 -23.04 -18.74 -7.09
N ILE A 997 -23.91 -19.57 -6.53
CA ILE A 997 -25.19 -19.18 -5.96
C ILE A 997 -25.32 -19.77 -4.55
N VAL A 998 -25.57 -18.93 -3.55
CA VAL A 998 -25.95 -19.33 -2.20
C VAL A 998 -27.47 -19.20 -2.08
N VAL A 999 -28.14 -20.25 -1.64
CA VAL A 999 -29.58 -20.24 -1.38
C VAL A 999 -29.82 -20.67 0.07
N VAL A 1000 -30.61 -19.90 0.80
CA VAL A 1000 -31.00 -20.22 2.19
C VAL A 1000 -32.51 -20.11 2.35
N ASN A 1001 -33.11 -21.13 2.97
CA ASN A 1001 -34.52 -21.15 3.36
C ASN A 1001 -34.63 -20.93 4.87
N PHE A 1002 -35.11 -19.77 5.30
CA PHE A 1002 -35.31 -19.42 6.71
C PHE A 1002 -36.72 -19.77 7.24
N SER A 1003 -37.57 -20.40 6.42
CA SER A 1003 -38.89 -20.88 6.84
C SER A 1003 -38.81 -22.28 7.48
N ASP A 1004 -39.85 -22.66 8.22
CA ASP A 1004 -39.96 -24.00 8.83
C ASP A 1004 -40.43 -25.08 7.82
N THR A 1005 -40.69 -24.70 6.57
CA THR A 1005 -41.27 -25.58 5.54
C THR A 1005 -40.35 -25.70 4.35
N ALA A 1006 -40.40 -26.84 3.65
CA ALA A 1006 -39.64 -27.00 2.42
C ALA A 1006 -40.10 -26.01 1.34
N THR A 1007 -39.14 -25.43 0.62
CA THR A 1007 -39.40 -24.40 -0.40
C THR A 1007 -38.58 -24.69 -1.66
N ALA A 1008 -39.23 -24.58 -2.82
CA ALA A 1008 -38.58 -24.61 -4.12
C ALA A 1008 -38.22 -23.19 -4.56
N VAL A 1009 -36.97 -22.98 -4.95
CA VAL A 1009 -36.43 -21.70 -5.40
C VAL A 1009 -36.01 -21.84 -6.86
N ASP A 1010 -36.63 -21.04 -7.74
CA ASP A 1010 -36.27 -20.99 -9.16
C ASP A 1010 -35.04 -20.10 -9.35
N LEU A 1011 -33.98 -20.67 -9.94
CA LEU A 1011 -32.69 -20.00 -10.13
C LEU A 1011 -32.42 -19.67 -11.61
N GLY A 1012 -33.16 -20.31 -12.53
CA GLY A 1012 -32.97 -20.24 -13.97
C GLY A 1012 -31.73 -21.01 -14.46
N GLY A 1013 -31.92 -22.03 -15.30
CA GLY A 1013 -30.82 -22.84 -15.85
C GLY A 1013 -30.43 -24.05 -15.01
N GLU A 1014 -29.40 -24.78 -15.45
CA GLU A 1014 -28.93 -26.02 -14.81
C GLU A 1014 -27.83 -25.74 -13.78
N HIS A 1015 -27.96 -26.34 -12.59
CA HIS A 1015 -27.07 -26.10 -11.45
C HIS A 1015 -26.50 -27.40 -10.88
N GLU A 1016 -25.28 -27.32 -10.36
CA GLU A 1016 -24.61 -28.36 -9.57
C GLU A 1016 -24.57 -27.94 -8.11
N VAL A 1017 -24.91 -28.83 -7.18
CA VAL A 1017 -24.78 -28.58 -5.74
C VAL A 1017 -23.34 -28.87 -5.32
N LEU A 1018 -22.63 -27.83 -4.87
CA LEU A 1018 -21.27 -27.93 -4.35
C LEU A 1018 -21.23 -28.23 -2.84
N PHE A 1019 -22.26 -27.74 -2.13
CA PHE A 1019 -22.49 -27.94 -0.71
C PHE A 1019 -24.00 -27.84 -0.41
N ALA A 1020 -24.48 -28.63 0.56
CA ALA A 1020 -25.78 -28.50 1.17
C ALA A 1020 -25.65 -28.71 2.68
N THR A 1021 -26.53 -28.08 3.46
CA THR A 1021 -26.64 -28.32 4.91
C THR A 1021 -27.04 -29.78 5.21
N PRO A 1022 -26.92 -30.27 6.47
CA PRO A 1022 -27.12 -31.69 6.80
C PRO A 1022 -28.43 -32.33 6.30
N ALA A 1023 -29.54 -31.59 6.24
CA ALA A 1023 -30.81 -32.08 5.70
C ALA A 1023 -30.80 -32.31 4.17
N GLY A 1024 -29.78 -31.80 3.47
CA GLY A 1024 -29.57 -31.95 2.04
C GLY A 1024 -30.34 -30.94 1.18
N ALA A 1025 -30.10 -31.01 -0.13
CA ALA A 1025 -30.78 -30.21 -1.15
C ALA A 1025 -31.05 -31.06 -2.38
N SER A 1026 -32.14 -30.79 -3.10
CA SER A 1026 -32.45 -31.50 -4.35
C SER A 1026 -32.53 -30.53 -5.53
N VAL A 1027 -31.80 -30.86 -6.61
CA VAL A 1027 -31.75 -30.03 -7.82
C VAL A 1027 -32.97 -30.28 -8.68
N ALA A 1028 -33.68 -29.21 -9.04
CA ALA A 1028 -34.73 -29.19 -10.04
C ALA A 1028 -34.17 -28.67 -11.39
N PRO A 1029 -34.84 -28.91 -12.53
CA PRO A 1029 -34.34 -28.49 -13.85
C PRO A 1029 -34.01 -27.00 -14.00
N THR A 1030 -34.65 -26.13 -13.20
CA THR A 1030 -34.40 -24.67 -13.22
C THR A 1030 -34.01 -24.11 -11.85
N GLY A 1031 -33.83 -24.93 -10.81
CA GLY A 1031 -33.70 -24.42 -9.45
C GLY A 1031 -33.31 -25.47 -8.41
N VAL A 1032 -33.62 -25.20 -7.15
CA VAL A 1032 -33.31 -26.07 -6.01
C VAL A 1032 -34.51 -26.15 -5.06
N GLU A 1033 -34.77 -27.33 -4.52
CA GLU A 1033 -35.70 -27.53 -3.41
C GLU A 1033 -34.91 -27.79 -2.13
N LEU A 1034 -35.18 -26.95 -1.12
CA LEU A 1034 -34.53 -26.98 0.19
C LEU A 1034 -35.53 -27.35 1.28
N PRO A 1035 -35.17 -28.23 2.23
CA PRO A 1035 -35.90 -28.38 3.48
C PRO A 1035 -36.08 -27.05 4.22
N GLY A 1036 -36.98 -27.01 5.20
CA GLY A 1036 -37.08 -25.88 6.12
C GLY A 1036 -35.74 -25.66 6.83
N ARG A 1037 -35.33 -24.40 6.98
CA ARG A 1037 -34.09 -24.00 7.69
C ARG A 1037 -32.77 -24.47 7.06
N ALA A 1038 -32.81 -24.98 5.84
CA ALA A 1038 -31.66 -25.52 5.13
C ALA A 1038 -31.07 -24.52 4.11
N GLY A 1039 -29.84 -24.79 3.69
CA GLY A 1039 -29.11 -23.98 2.72
C GLY A 1039 -28.27 -24.80 1.73
N ALA A 1040 -27.88 -24.18 0.63
CA ALA A 1040 -27.00 -24.79 -0.36
C ALA A 1040 -26.11 -23.76 -1.08
N LEU A 1041 -24.92 -24.22 -1.46
CA LEU A 1041 -24.03 -23.55 -2.41
C LEU A 1041 -24.09 -24.30 -3.74
N LEU A 1042 -24.41 -23.60 -4.82
CA LEU A 1042 -24.55 -24.15 -6.15
C LEU A 1042 -23.61 -23.47 -7.15
N ARG A 1043 -23.32 -24.15 -8.26
CA ARG A 1043 -22.64 -23.61 -9.43
C ARG A 1043 -23.53 -23.71 -10.66
N ARG A 1044 -23.68 -22.62 -11.42
CA ARG A 1044 -24.36 -22.65 -12.72
C ARG A 1044 -23.49 -23.39 -13.74
N THR A 1045 -24.05 -24.40 -14.40
CA THR A 1045 -23.32 -25.28 -15.34
C THR A 1045 -23.61 -24.97 -16.82
N ARG A 1046 -24.74 -24.32 -17.12
CA ARG A 1046 -25.14 -23.86 -18.46
C ARG A 1046 -25.90 -22.56 -18.43
#